data_AF-A0A520MUX6-F1
#
_entry.id   AF-A0A520MUX6-F1
#
_cell.length_a   1.000
_cell.length_b   1.000
_cell.length_c   1.000
_cell.angle_alpha   90.00
_cell.angle_beta   90.00
_cell.angle_gamma   90.00
#
_symmetry.space_group_name_H-M   'P 1'
#
loop_
_entity.id
_entity.type
_entity.pdbx_description
1 polymer ?
#
loop_
_entity_poly.entity_id
_entity_poly.type
_entity_poly.pdbx_seq_one_letter_code
_entity_poly.pdbx_strand_id
1 'polypeptide(L)'
;MSLKNLITIFSILVLTACGGGGGGSSAPEPIPTPAPTPAPTPAPTPAPTPAPTPAPDTDPTDMDVTVLNDGNVGDIWGGNTYLSFFDELNGYSDCTNETSGTETCESVDWEVVIDEERGEVLEVTYLSNAGHAGLVIGPSPAVNLSDYSEGSLSFDIKIIDDGASELSGGFYVKVESGSLISGELSVNGINSTGEWEFIDFPVSSLTESGELDLGSITAPMVFFPEFQTGAGLIYQIDNVRFTGIADGATPPTDPNDGGSGTPVTYNLIEFGAGNVSDTINPDSYRCAVDFGNWIYNAGVVEPAISGCDASTNIPSGNPVKLQPQYTAQEKNVPTHRWWGSIPFLGEMTIGDVNGTAHITADPIRARVSNKGARLMGLPGGYKLFGNFPRYDGPEPFAEVFDGIAIANSKHSELNAYLVDYSDGSVTVGWTADNETNIMRATFVHGSPYVYFTVFDGDPIIVTKASDGNEKGTFYEFDNNLGVWTDVAGIRNNFLITGSVGTVFSNISSNNIEMTKPDNGEAYHSFTVSYLPILDGMPSDNISNFFASKARNIVSEVDINYSVDRSSNTVSVSHNYLDSEGNSVDTIVGMHPMHWKFSDQETSEYKIRSARGIVKFAELSSFDYQIPFVGILPLMPSIPDTYDVNTLEQFIQDYMTGGEDSWINSTDTYWSGKAYGKAAEIAGIARAIGMDQEADQIIQWLKSQLSDWFTAETGGALDEVRYFVYDEEWDTLLGIEEAFGSHQRLADHHFHYGYFVRAAAEICRQDRSWCSQEQYGPMVELLIRDYAGDPGDEMFPSLRNFDPANGFSWADGKADALQGNNNESTSEAANSYGAIILYGLITNNQELVNKGIYLHASTSAAYWQYWNNIDGYKNLGADYDNFIPGYDKITTSIIWSAGADFSTWFSPAYAHILGIQGLPSNPLIFHVSQYKDYMEDYVTLGLSESSNGKPSGLSEDQWRDLWWNLWAMVDSENAIADYETMAPNYNTEAGESKAHTYHWLHTFNALGHIQTGTGDLTANHPAAVAFKKNNEINYVAYNFNNEPLVVTFSDGKTFTVPGNSFTVEN
;
A
#
# COMPACT_ATOMS: atom_id res chain seq x y z
N MET A 1 -35.49 6.92 14.84
CA MET A 1 -36.69 6.35 15.49
C MET A 1 -36.19 5.41 16.60
N SER A 2 -36.60 5.61 17.84
CA SER A 2 -36.01 5.03 19.07
C SER A 2 -36.73 3.75 19.53
N LEU A 3 -36.00 2.78 20.12
CA LEU A 3 -36.35 1.86 21.24
C LEU A 3 -35.22 0.80 21.33
N LYS A 4 -34.40 0.58 22.38
CA LYS A 4 -34.56 0.32 23.84
C LYS A 4 -35.40 -0.92 24.22
N ASN A 5 -34.72 -1.99 24.71
CA ASN A 5 -35.00 -2.84 25.92
C ASN A 5 -34.26 -4.21 25.79
N LEU A 6 -33.31 -4.65 26.63
CA LEU A 6 -33.27 -5.06 28.07
C LEU A 6 -33.47 -6.59 28.34
N ILE A 7 -32.46 -7.20 29.01
CA ILE A 7 -32.48 -8.26 30.08
C ILE A 7 -32.58 -9.76 29.68
N THR A 8 -31.94 -10.80 30.28
CA THR A 8 -30.88 -11.06 31.32
C THR A 8 -30.84 -12.59 31.65
N ILE A 9 -29.64 -13.17 31.82
CA ILE A 9 -29.16 -14.32 32.68
C ILE A 9 -29.77 -15.75 32.59
N PHE A 10 -28.89 -16.77 32.45
CA PHE A 10 -28.81 -17.95 33.36
C PHE A 10 -27.43 -18.67 33.32
N SER A 11 -27.11 -19.34 34.43
CA SER A 11 -25.79 -19.64 35.00
C SER A 11 -25.19 -21.05 34.75
N ILE A 12 -23.84 -21.11 34.62
CA ILE A 12 -22.78 -21.89 35.35
C ILE A 12 -22.94 -23.40 35.70
N LEU A 13 -21.80 -24.13 35.55
CA LEU A 13 -21.24 -25.35 36.23
C LEU A 13 -21.37 -26.72 35.49
N VAL A 14 -20.40 -27.65 35.37
CA VAL A 14 -18.92 -27.77 35.50
C VAL A 14 -18.52 -29.28 35.35
N LEU A 15 -17.24 -29.57 34.97
CA LEU A 15 -16.38 -30.78 35.21
C LEU A 15 -16.45 -32.07 34.30
N THR A 16 -15.38 -32.23 33.50
CA THR A 16 -14.44 -33.38 33.31
C THR A 16 -14.90 -34.83 33.00
N ALA A 17 -14.30 -35.43 31.95
CA ALA A 17 -13.22 -36.44 32.03
C ALA A 17 -13.10 -37.26 30.71
N CYS A 18 -11.93 -37.22 30.06
CA CYS A 18 -11.55 -38.19 29.03
C CYS A 18 -10.66 -39.28 29.66
N GLY A 19 -11.09 -40.54 29.56
CA GLY A 19 -10.28 -41.73 29.82
C GLY A 19 -10.26 -42.59 28.57
N GLY A 20 -9.08 -42.71 27.95
CA GLY A 20 -8.83 -43.54 26.77
C GLY A 20 -8.43 -44.98 27.13
N GLY A 21 -8.59 -45.89 26.15
CA GLY A 21 -7.98 -47.22 26.19
C GLY A 21 -8.45 -48.18 25.09
N GLY A 22 -7.51 -48.62 24.23
CA GLY A 22 -7.40 -50.05 23.83
C GLY A 22 -7.53 -50.45 22.35
N GLY A 23 -6.40 -50.50 21.61
CA GLY A 23 -5.66 -51.76 21.32
C GLY A 23 -5.95 -52.62 20.07
N GLY A 24 -4.86 -52.94 19.32
CA GLY A 24 -4.60 -54.22 18.59
C GLY A 24 -4.43 -54.10 17.06
N SER A 25 -3.24 -54.09 16.43
CA SER A 25 -2.13 -55.08 16.27
C SER A 25 -2.24 -56.00 15.02
N SER A 26 -1.26 -55.93 14.09
CA SER A 26 -0.37 -57.06 13.66
C SER A 26 0.59 -56.67 12.52
N ALA A 27 1.84 -57.19 12.61
CA ALA A 27 3.05 -56.90 11.80
C ALA A 27 3.31 -57.95 10.66
N PRO A 28 4.33 -57.76 9.78
CA PRO A 28 5.66 -58.45 9.88
C PRO A 28 6.90 -57.64 9.35
N GLU A 29 8.09 -57.56 10.01
CA GLU A 29 9.35 -58.39 10.02
C GLU A 29 10.54 -57.80 9.19
N PRO A 30 11.85 -58.15 9.39
CA PRO A 30 12.82 -57.33 10.17
C PRO A 30 14.17 -56.99 9.47
N ILE A 31 14.95 -56.05 10.05
CA ILE A 31 16.35 -55.69 9.69
C ILE A 31 17.21 -55.58 10.99
N PRO A 32 18.52 -55.94 11.01
CA PRO A 32 19.21 -56.41 12.21
C PRO A 32 19.90 -55.36 13.10
N THR A 33 20.19 -55.81 14.33
CA THR A 33 20.53 -55.12 15.59
C THR A 33 21.97 -54.63 15.75
N PRO A 34 22.20 -53.48 16.42
CA PRO A 34 23.44 -53.17 17.16
C PRO A 34 23.33 -53.47 18.67
N ALA A 35 24.49 -53.66 19.29
CA ALA A 35 24.80 -54.25 20.61
C ALA A 35 24.20 -53.57 21.87
N PRO A 36 24.17 -54.26 23.04
CA PRO A 36 23.32 -53.88 24.18
C PRO A 36 23.92 -52.80 25.09
N THR A 37 23.08 -51.83 25.48
CA THR A 37 23.35 -50.87 26.55
C THR A 37 22.97 -51.46 27.92
N PRO A 38 23.85 -51.44 28.93
CA PRO A 38 23.53 -51.87 30.31
C PRO A 38 22.59 -50.92 31.07
N ALA A 39 21.84 -51.49 32.01
CA ALA A 39 20.87 -50.86 32.89
C ALA A 39 21.47 -49.85 33.90
N PRO A 40 20.66 -48.89 34.43
CA PRO A 40 21.14 -47.80 35.27
C PRO A 40 21.48 -48.27 36.70
N THR A 41 22.53 -47.70 37.27
CA THR A 41 22.93 -47.90 38.67
C THR A 41 22.71 -46.60 39.47
N PRO A 42 22.30 -46.65 40.75
CA PRO A 42 21.72 -45.52 41.49
C PRO A 42 22.73 -44.43 41.88
N ALA A 43 22.19 -43.23 42.12
CA ALA A 43 22.89 -42.02 42.52
C ALA A 43 23.70 -42.17 43.84
N PRO A 44 24.97 -41.74 43.87
CA PRO A 44 25.71 -41.43 45.08
C PRO A 44 25.72 -39.92 45.37
N THR A 45 25.51 -39.61 46.64
CA THR A 45 25.56 -38.31 47.33
C THR A 45 26.82 -37.48 46.99
N PRO A 46 26.69 -36.15 46.81
CA PRO A 46 27.79 -35.27 46.39
C PRO A 46 28.93 -35.15 47.41
N ALA A 47 30.16 -35.16 46.89
CA ALA A 47 31.37 -34.74 47.58
C ALA A 47 31.51 -33.20 47.51
N PRO A 48 32.15 -32.55 48.50
CA PRO A 48 32.14 -31.09 48.65
C PRO A 48 32.85 -30.37 47.50
N THR A 49 32.14 -29.40 46.91
CA THR A 49 32.66 -28.45 45.91
C THR A 49 33.75 -27.57 46.55
N PRO A 50 34.85 -27.25 45.83
CA PRO A 50 35.85 -26.27 46.26
C PRO A 50 35.22 -24.91 46.58
N ALA A 51 35.87 -24.14 47.46
CA ALA A 51 35.43 -22.79 47.82
C ALA A 51 35.18 -21.93 46.57
N PRO A 52 34.14 -21.07 46.58
CA PRO A 52 33.85 -20.17 45.47
C PRO A 52 35.07 -19.30 45.17
N THR A 53 35.41 -19.24 43.88
CA THR A 53 36.14 -18.11 43.30
C THR A 53 35.41 -16.83 43.74
N PRO A 54 36.11 -15.79 44.23
CA PRO A 54 35.48 -14.50 44.43
C PRO A 54 34.74 -14.09 43.15
N ALA A 55 33.53 -13.55 43.29
CA ALA A 55 32.81 -12.92 42.18
C ALA A 55 33.74 -11.89 41.49
N PRO A 56 33.55 -11.60 40.19
CA PRO A 56 34.15 -10.43 39.60
C PRO A 56 33.82 -9.24 40.49
N ASP A 57 34.84 -8.50 40.87
CA ASP A 57 34.73 -7.18 41.48
C ASP A 57 34.18 -6.27 40.37
N THR A 58 32.87 -6.31 40.13
CA THR A 58 32.18 -5.29 39.34
C THR A 58 32.16 -4.07 40.22
N ASP A 59 32.83 -3.01 39.76
CA ASP A 59 32.76 -1.69 40.36
C ASP A 59 31.26 -1.37 40.55
N PRO A 60 30.77 -1.11 41.78
CA PRO A 60 29.35 -0.87 42.02
C PRO A 60 28.79 0.34 41.24
N THR A 61 29.64 1.14 40.61
CA THR A 61 29.29 2.28 39.74
C THR A 61 28.85 1.88 38.33
N ASP A 62 29.19 0.68 37.84
CA ASP A 62 28.90 0.24 36.45
C ASP A 62 27.43 -0.21 36.27
N MET A 63 26.68 -0.31 37.38
CA MET A 63 25.26 -0.69 37.41
C MET A 63 24.34 0.48 37.78
N ASP A 64 24.89 1.68 37.96
CA ASP A 64 24.14 2.89 38.27
C ASP A 64 23.78 3.65 36.99
N VAL A 65 22.63 4.34 36.97
CA VAL A 65 22.29 5.27 35.86
C VAL A 65 22.74 6.67 36.26
N THR A 66 23.81 7.16 35.62
CA THR A 66 24.30 8.52 35.83
C THR A 66 23.30 9.55 35.30
N VAL A 67 22.94 10.50 36.15
CA VAL A 67 22.12 11.68 35.82
C VAL A 67 23.02 12.89 35.61
N LEU A 68 23.93 13.16 36.55
CA LEU A 68 24.93 14.23 36.47
C LEU A 68 26.23 13.79 37.13
N ASN A 69 27.34 13.93 36.42
CA ASN A 69 28.69 13.65 36.92
C ASN A 69 29.72 14.57 36.28
N ASP A 70 30.70 15.03 37.04
CA ASP A 70 31.73 15.98 36.60
C ASP A 70 31.12 17.28 36.03
N GLY A 71 29.96 17.69 36.56
CA GLY A 71 29.18 18.82 36.06
C GLY A 71 28.50 18.61 34.69
N ASN A 72 28.52 17.39 34.14
CA ASN A 72 27.89 17.03 32.88
C ASN A 72 26.66 16.13 33.10
N VAL A 73 25.60 16.36 32.33
CA VAL A 73 24.42 15.48 32.28
C VAL A 73 24.77 14.20 31.53
N GLY A 74 24.31 13.06 32.02
CA GLY A 74 24.55 11.76 31.38
C GLY A 74 23.98 11.69 29.96
N ASP A 75 24.71 11.02 29.05
CA ASP A 75 24.32 10.90 27.63
C ASP A 75 22.93 10.31 27.44
N ILE A 76 22.52 9.39 28.33
CA ILE A 76 21.19 8.77 28.30
C ILE A 76 20.04 9.78 28.49
N TRP A 77 20.32 10.94 29.08
CA TRP A 77 19.37 12.04 29.28
C TRP A 77 19.52 13.14 28.22
N GLY A 78 20.26 12.86 27.13
CA GLY A 78 20.53 13.79 26.03
C GLY A 78 21.71 14.75 26.29
N GLY A 79 22.48 14.56 27.35
CA GLY A 79 23.66 15.36 27.66
C GLY A 79 23.35 16.81 28.07
N ASN A 80 24.36 17.68 28.05
CA ASN A 80 24.28 19.05 28.61
C ASN A 80 23.26 19.98 27.93
N THR A 81 22.64 19.58 26.81
CA THR A 81 21.52 20.33 26.21
C THR A 81 20.24 20.23 27.03
N TYR A 82 20.20 19.36 28.04
CA TYR A 82 19.07 19.17 28.95
C TYR A 82 19.38 19.56 30.39
N LEU A 83 20.43 20.35 30.61
CA LEU A 83 20.68 21.03 31.88
C LEU A 83 20.09 22.44 31.80
N SER A 84 19.06 22.69 32.61
CA SER A 84 18.34 23.96 32.62
C SER A 84 17.96 24.38 34.05
N PHE A 85 17.31 25.54 34.17
CA PHE A 85 16.81 26.06 35.44
C PHE A 85 15.43 26.68 35.25
N PHE A 86 14.52 26.47 36.21
CA PHE A 86 13.31 27.29 36.32
C PHE A 86 13.59 28.52 37.17
N ASP A 87 12.92 29.65 36.89
CA ASP A 87 13.09 30.89 37.67
C ASP A 87 11.78 31.70 37.77
N GLU A 88 11.33 31.99 39.01
CA GLU A 88 10.16 32.82 39.32
C GLU A 88 10.24 34.21 38.71
N LEU A 89 11.42 34.85 38.73
CA LEU A 89 11.60 36.19 38.15
C LEU A 89 11.43 36.19 36.63
N ASN A 90 11.56 35.00 36.01
CA ASN A 90 11.30 34.74 34.60
C ASN A 90 9.99 33.97 34.35
N GLY A 91 9.08 33.93 35.33
CA GLY A 91 7.75 33.34 35.18
C GLY A 91 7.70 31.81 35.27
N TYR A 92 8.63 31.18 35.99
CA TYR A 92 8.77 29.72 36.18
C TYR A 92 9.03 28.90 34.92
N SER A 93 9.26 29.56 33.79
CA SER A 93 9.69 28.88 32.58
C SER A 93 11.19 28.58 32.67
N ASP A 94 11.64 27.69 31.79
CA ASP A 94 13.05 27.50 31.52
C ASP A 94 13.71 28.86 31.19
N CYS A 95 14.72 29.23 31.97
CA CYS A 95 15.47 30.49 31.80
C CYS A 95 16.79 30.32 31.02
N THR A 96 17.06 29.11 30.51
CA THR A 96 18.24 28.74 29.74
C THR A 96 17.88 28.53 28.26
N ASN A 97 18.86 28.68 27.37
CA ASN A 97 18.76 28.27 25.98
C ASN A 97 20.10 27.70 25.54
N GLU A 98 20.17 26.39 25.54
CA GLU A 98 21.36 25.57 25.36
C GLU A 98 21.82 25.59 23.90
N THR A 99 20.89 25.81 22.97
CA THR A 99 21.17 25.90 21.52
C THR A 99 21.77 27.26 21.15
N SER A 100 21.34 28.36 21.79
CA SER A 100 21.91 29.69 21.56
C SER A 100 23.01 30.08 22.53
N GLY A 101 23.27 29.28 23.57
CA GLY A 101 24.25 29.56 24.62
C GLY A 101 23.96 30.83 25.41
N THR A 102 22.67 31.17 25.57
CA THR A 102 22.22 32.38 26.27
C THR A 102 21.52 32.02 27.56
N GLU A 103 22.00 32.56 28.67
CA GLU A 103 21.39 32.45 29.99
C GLU A 103 20.64 33.75 30.33
N THR A 104 19.37 33.62 30.74
CA THR A 104 18.53 34.76 31.14
C THR A 104 18.08 34.67 32.60
N CYS A 105 18.56 33.69 33.35
CA CYS A 105 18.21 33.47 34.75
C CYS A 105 18.56 34.70 35.60
N GLU A 106 17.55 35.27 36.27
CA GLU A 106 17.70 36.46 37.11
C GLU A 106 17.91 36.09 38.59
N SER A 107 17.61 34.85 38.97
CA SER A 107 17.73 34.34 40.34
C SER A 107 18.94 33.45 40.59
N VAL A 108 19.48 32.79 39.56
CA VAL A 108 20.48 31.74 39.67
C VAL A 108 21.51 31.84 38.55
N ASP A 109 22.74 31.42 38.85
CA ASP A 109 23.89 31.28 37.95
C ASP A 109 24.54 29.92 38.25
N TRP A 110 25.21 29.29 37.28
CA TRP A 110 25.91 28.02 37.50
C TRP A 110 27.16 27.89 36.64
N GLU A 111 28.17 27.22 37.18
CA GLU A 111 29.39 26.91 36.45
C GLU A 111 29.98 25.57 36.88
N VAL A 112 30.75 24.93 36.00
CA VAL A 112 31.56 23.76 36.36
C VAL A 112 32.87 24.26 36.97
N VAL A 113 33.11 23.92 38.23
CA VAL A 113 34.29 24.33 39.00
C VAL A 113 35.12 23.10 39.39
N ILE A 114 36.39 23.33 39.74
CA ILE A 114 37.26 22.27 40.25
C ILE A 114 37.29 22.31 41.78
N ASP A 115 36.64 21.35 42.43
CA ASP A 115 36.75 21.09 43.87
C ASP A 115 38.00 20.25 44.20
N GLU A 116 38.61 20.48 45.36
CA GLU A 116 39.85 19.80 45.76
C GLU A 116 39.67 18.30 46.05
N GLU A 117 38.45 17.85 46.37
CA GLU A 117 38.14 16.45 46.71
C GLU A 117 37.44 15.72 45.56
N ARG A 118 36.51 16.36 44.86
CA ARG A 118 35.65 15.71 43.83
C ARG A 118 36.06 15.97 42.38
N GLY A 119 36.99 16.89 42.12
CA GLY A 119 37.36 17.23 40.73
C GLY A 119 36.37 18.21 40.12
N GLU A 120 35.94 17.99 38.88
CA GLU A 120 34.96 18.86 38.23
C GLU A 120 33.58 18.64 38.88
N VAL A 121 32.87 19.71 39.25
CA VAL A 121 31.55 19.64 39.89
C VAL A 121 30.67 20.80 39.42
N LEU A 122 29.35 20.65 39.46
CA LEU A 122 28.42 21.74 39.17
C LEU A 122 28.26 22.63 40.41
N GLU A 123 28.70 23.88 40.35
CA GLU A 123 28.41 24.90 41.36
C GLU A 123 27.19 25.73 40.93
N VAL A 124 26.21 25.86 41.83
CA VAL A 124 24.99 26.63 41.64
C VAL A 124 24.98 27.80 42.62
N THR A 125 24.90 29.01 42.10
CA THR A 125 24.93 30.27 42.85
C THR A 125 23.60 31.00 42.73
N TYR A 126 22.91 31.19 43.85
CA TYR A 126 21.69 32.01 43.92
C TYR A 126 22.05 33.46 44.22
N LEU A 127 21.54 34.38 43.41
CA LEU A 127 21.82 35.81 43.56
C LEU A 127 21.19 36.40 44.83
N SER A 128 21.70 37.54 45.28
CA SER A 128 21.23 38.20 46.52
C SER A 128 19.75 38.63 46.49
N ASN A 129 19.16 38.73 45.30
CA ASN A 129 17.76 39.06 45.04
C ASN A 129 16.97 37.87 44.46
N ALA A 130 17.51 36.65 44.55
CA ALA A 130 16.90 35.46 43.95
C ALA A 130 15.44 35.26 44.40
N GLY A 131 14.56 35.01 43.42
CA GLY A 131 13.24 34.44 43.65
C GLY A 131 13.31 32.93 43.85
N HIS A 132 12.19 32.22 43.62
CA HIS A 132 12.21 30.76 43.60
C HIS A 132 12.75 30.24 42.26
N ALA A 133 13.88 29.55 42.30
CA ALA A 133 14.53 28.94 41.15
C ALA A 133 15.10 27.56 41.51
N GLY A 134 15.41 26.74 40.51
CA GLY A 134 15.86 25.36 40.72
C GLY A 134 16.53 24.73 39.51
N LEU A 135 17.46 23.82 39.78
CA LEU A 135 18.13 22.99 38.77
C LEU A 135 17.12 22.02 38.17
N VAL A 136 17.13 21.89 36.84
CA VAL A 136 16.32 20.95 36.08
C VAL A 136 17.25 20.14 35.17
N ILE A 137 17.14 18.82 35.24
CA ILE A 137 17.73 17.92 34.25
C ILE A 137 16.55 17.29 33.49
N GLY A 138 16.40 17.65 32.22
CA GLY A 138 15.26 17.31 31.35
C GLY A 138 14.37 18.53 31.00
N PRO A 139 13.19 18.33 30.39
CA PRO A 139 12.65 17.04 29.94
C PRO A 139 13.38 16.51 28.71
N SER A 140 13.89 15.29 28.81
CA SER A 140 14.53 14.50 27.75
C SER A 140 13.56 13.42 27.22
N PRO A 141 13.90 12.64 26.18
CA PRO A 141 13.12 11.44 25.84
C PRO A 141 13.12 10.43 27.01
N ALA A 142 12.17 9.49 27.01
CA ALA A 142 11.77 8.77 28.21
C ALA A 142 12.68 7.56 28.54
N VAL A 143 13.31 7.57 29.70
CA VAL A 143 14.15 6.45 30.21
C VAL A 143 13.36 5.58 31.18
N ASN A 144 13.44 4.25 31.03
CA ASN A 144 12.83 3.29 31.95
C ASN A 144 13.75 3.00 33.14
N LEU A 145 13.32 3.41 34.33
CA LEU A 145 13.97 3.18 35.62
C LEU A 145 13.18 2.21 36.52
N SER A 146 12.27 1.40 35.97
CA SER A 146 11.41 0.49 36.75
C SER A 146 12.23 -0.52 37.57
N ASP A 147 13.36 -0.97 37.05
CA ASP A 147 14.27 -1.90 37.74
C ASP A 147 15.01 -1.25 38.91
N TYR A 148 14.96 0.09 39.05
CA TYR A 148 15.47 0.84 40.20
C TYR A 148 14.39 1.12 41.26
N SER A 149 13.21 0.51 41.15
CA SER A 149 12.07 0.77 42.06
C SER A 149 12.36 0.48 43.55
N GLU A 150 13.28 -0.44 43.85
CA GLU A 150 13.75 -0.71 45.24
C GLU A 150 15.03 0.07 45.61
N GLY A 151 15.56 0.86 44.67
CA GLY A 151 16.82 1.59 44.78
C GLY A 151 16.68 3.02 45.30
N SER A 152 17.69 3.85 44.98
CA SER A 152 17.78 5.25 45.43
C SER A 152 18.22 6.19 44.32
N LEU A 153 17.73 7.44 44.36
CA LEU A 153 18.38 8.59 43.71
C LEU A 153 19.45 9.11 44.67
N SER A 154 20.71 8.85 44.36
CA SER A 154 21.85 9.18 45.20
C SER A 154 22.67 10.32 44.58
N PHE A 155 23.17 11.24 45.40
CA PHE A 155 24.04 12.34 44.95
C PHE A 155 24.91 12.87 46.08
N ASP A 156 25.99 13.55 45.72
CA ASP A 156 26.86 14.26 46.65
C ASP A 156 26.60 15.77 46.56
N ILE A 157 26.51 16.45 47.70
CA ILE A 157 26.30 17.91 47.76
C ILE A 157 27.18 18.56 48.82
N LYS A 158 27.68 19.76 48.53
CA LYS A 158 28.46 20.58 49.46
C LYS A 158 27.93 22.01 49.47
N ILE A 159 27.57 22.50 50.64
CA ILE A 159 27.13 23.90 50.79
C ILE A 159 28.34 24.80 51.02
N ILE A 160 28.52 25.78 50.14
CA ILE A 160 29.60 26.77 50.19
C ILE A 160 29.16 28.01 50.98
N ASP A 161 27.91 28.44 50.79
CA ASP A 161 27.26 29.54 51.52
C ASP A 161 25.79 29.15 51.75
N ASP A 162 25.32 29.18 53.01
CA ASP A 162 23.93 28.83 53.37
C ASP A 162 22.91 29.95 53.08
N GLY A 163 23.39 31.07 52.53
CA GLY A 163 22.58 32.18 52.08
C GLY A 163 21.92 32.97 53.21
N ALA A 164 21.12 33.96 52.84
CA ALA A 164 20.52 34.91 53.78
C ALA A 164 19.52 34.27 54.77
N SER A 165 19.05 33.07 54.48
CA SER A 165 18.06 32.34 55.28
C SER A 165 18.65 31.15 56.05
N GLU A 166 19.98 30.99 56.08
CA GLU A 166 20.69 29.92 56.80
C GLU A 166 20.12 28.52 56.45
N LEU A 167 19.74 28.31 55.18
CA LEU A 167 19.07 27.09 54.68
C LEU A 167 17.89 26.58 55.54
N SER A 168 17.13 27.48 56.17
CA SER A 168 16.10 27.12 57.16
C SER A 168 15.00 26.15 56.67
N GLY A 169 14.80 26.06 55.36
CA GLY A 169 13.80 25.24 54.70
C GLY A 169 14.30 23.94 54.06
N GLY A 170 15.62 23.76 54.00
CA GLY A 170 16.24 22.66 53.26
C GLY A 170 16.01 22.70 51.75
N PHE A 171 16.24 21.56 51.10
CA PHE A 171 16.04 21.35 49.67
C PHE A 171 14.86 20.41 49.39
N TYR A 172 14.37 20.48 48.17
CA TYR A 172 13.35 19.61 47.61
C TYR A 172 13.83 19.00 46.30
N VAL A 173 13.37 17.78 46.05
CA VAL A 173 13.57 17.06 44.79
C VAL A 173 12.22 16.69 44.18
N LYS A 174 12.14 16.72 42.86
CA LYS A 174 11.02 16.28 42.05
C LYS A 174 11.54 15.51 40.83
N VAL A 175 10.82 14.46 40.43
CA VAL A 175 11.07 13.66 39.23
C VAL A 175 9.81 13.65 38.37
N GLU A 176 9.96 13.65 37.05
CA GLU A 176 8.86 13.75 36.10
C GLU A 176 8.89 12.64 35.02
N SER A 177 7.71 12.16 34.64
CA SER A 177 7.45 11.22 33.55
C SER A 177 6.42 11.87 32.61
N GLY A 178 6.89 12.73 31.71
CA GLY A 178 6.04 13.62 30.91
C GLY A 178 5.24 14.59 31.80
N SER A 179 3.91 14.53 31.77
CA SER A 179 3.05 15.36 32.63
C SER A 179 2.85 14.82 34.04
N LEU A 180 3.34 13.60 34.33
CA LEU A 180 3.23 12.93 35.63
C LEU A 180 4.42 13.28 36.52
N ILE A 181 4.22 13.44 37.83
CA ILE A 181 5.26 13.94 38.74
C ILE A 181 5.29 13.17 40.07
N SER A 182 6.47 13.11 40.71
CA SER A 182 6.62 12.57 42.07
C SER A 182 5.97 13.44 43.15
N GLY A 183 5.66 14.69 42.81
CA GLY A 183 5.47 15.77 43.78
C GLY A 183 6.81 16.37 44.26
N GLU A 184 6.74 17.46 45.02
CA GLU A 184 7.91 18.14 45.59
C GLU A 184 8.24 17.52 46.95
N LEU A 185 9.35 16.80 47.05
CA LEU A 185 9.70 16.02 48.22
C LEU A 185 10.92 16.60 48.94
N SER A 186 10.80 16.81 50.25
CA SER A 186 11.90 17.38 51.04
C SER A 186 13.08 16.41 51.15
N VAL A 187 14.27 16.90 50.83
CA VAL A 187 15.55 16.20 50.96
C VAL A 187 16.14 16.46 52.34
N ASN A 188 16.07 15.44 53.19
CA ASN A 188 16.67 15.47 54.52
C ASN A 188 18.17 15.14 54.45
N GLY A 189 18.96 15.71 55.37
CA GLY A 189 20.36 15.30 55.59
C GLY A 189 21.43 16.28 55.11
N ILE A 190 21.05 17.42 54.54
CA ILE A 190 21.97 18.51 54.17
C ILE A 190 22.08 19.48 55.35
N ASN A 191 23.27 19.62 55.96
CA ASN A 191 23.48 20.33 57.22
C ASN A 191 24.42 21.54 57.11
N SER A 192 24.81 21.95 55.89
CA SER A 192 25.65 23.12 55.62
C SER A 192 26.95 23.17 56.44
N THR A 193 27.62 22.03 56.52
CA THR A 193 28.83 21.88 57.34
C THR A 193 30.09 22.47 56.68
N GLY A 194 30.02 22.83 55.39
CA GLY A 194 31.15 23.20 54.55
C GLY A 194 31.91 22.00 53.95
N GLU A 195 31.51 20.77 54.29
CA GLU A 195 32.07 19.51 53.78
C GLU A 195 31.07 18.83 52.82
N TRP A 196 31.55 17.87 52.01
CA TRP A 196 30.69 17.05 51.16
C TRP A 196 29.77 16.15 52.00
N GLU A 197 28.49 16.14 51.65
CA GLU A 197 27.43 15.32 52.25
C GLU A 197 26.85 14.38 51.17
N PHE A 198 26.79 13.07 51.48
CA PHE A 198 26.16 12.07 50.59
C PHE A 198 24.68 11.94 50.92
N ILE A 199 23.84 12.09 49.90
CA ILE A 199 22.39 11.96 49.97
C ILE A 199 21.98 10.67 49.26
N ASP A 200 21.13 9.90 49.92
CA ASP A 200 20.55 8.65 49.40
C ASP A 200 19.04 8.72 49.54
N PHE A 201 18.35 9.09 48.46
CA PHE A 201 16.91 9.35 48.46
C PHE A 201 16.14 8.15 47.87
N PRO A 202 15.32 7.43 48.64
CA PRO A 202 14.68 6.20 48.16
C PRO A 202 13.74 6.45 46.97
N VAL A 203 13.85 5.66 45.90
CA VAL A 203 12.94 5.73 44.74
C VAL A 203 11.50 5.46 45.15
N SER A 204 11.30 4.62 46.17
CA SER A 204 9.97 4.37 46.75
C SER A 204 9.25 5.67 47.20
N SER A 205 10.00 6.68 47.65
CA SER A 205 9.44 7.97 48.03
C SER A 205 8.98 8.79 46.83
N LEU A 206 9.68 8.68 45.68
CA LEU A 206 9.28 9.32 44.43
C LEU A 206 7.94 8.76 43.90
N THR A 207 7.71 7.46 44.11
CA THR A 207 6.50 6.77 43.63
C THR A 207 5.33 6.75 44.63
N GLU A 208 5.50 7.27 45.86
CA GLU A 208 4.51 7.14 46.94
C GLU A 208 3.16 7.79 46.60
N SER A 209 3.15 8.83 45.76
CA SER A 209 1.93 9.48 45.27
C SER A 209 1.08 8.58 44.37
N GLY A 210 1.70 7.59 43.72
CA GLY A 210 1.11 6.77 42.67
C GLY A 210 0.91 7.49 41.34
N GLU A 211 1.41 8.71 41.19
CA GLU A 211 1.28 9.51 39.96
C GLU A 211 2.48 9.35 39.03
N LEU A 212 3.69 9.13 39.55
CA LEU A 212 4.92 8.95 38.76
C LEU A 212 4.99 7.56 38.10
N ASP A 213 5.40 7.50 36.84
CA ASP A 213 5.68 6.27 36.11
C ASP A 213 7.18 6.06 35.90
N LEU A 214 7.77 5.11 36.62
CA LEU A 214 9.20 4.78 36.48
C LEU A 214 9.54 4.20 35.10
N GLY A 215 8.57 3.73 34.32
CA GLY A 215 8.80 3.23 32.97
C GLY A 215 9.13 4.31 31.93
N SER A 216 8.91 5.58 32.26
CA SER A 216 8.92 6.68 31.27
C SER A 216 9.46 8.00 31.81
N ILE A 217 10.56 7.97 32.56
CA ILE A 217 11.13 9.15 33.21
C ILE A 217 11.69 10.12 32.15
N THR A 218 11.23 11.36 32.14
CA THR A 218 11.68 12.40 31.20
C THR A 218 12.54 13.46 31.89
N ALA A 219 12.29 13.75 33.17
CA ALA A 219 13.12 14.65 33.97
C ALA A 219 13.60 13.93 35.24
N PRO A 220 14.81 13.33 35.24
CA PRO A 220 15.31 12.53 36.36
C PRO A 220 15.59 13.34 37.63
N MET A 221 15.72 14.66 37.54
CA MET A 221 15.96 15.52 38.70
C MET A 221 15.50 16.96 38.45
N VAL A 222 14.64 17.45 39.34
CA VAL A 222 14.37 18.87 39.56
C VAL A 222 14.68 19.18 41.02
N PHE A 223 15.66 20.04 41.29
CA PHE A 223 16.24 20.23 42.62
C PHE A 223 16.36 21.71 43.01
N PHE A 224 15.79 22.08 44.16
CA PHE A 224 15.65 23.48 44.55
C PHE A 224 15.56 23.67 46.08
N PRO A 225 15.99 24.82 46.61
CA PRO A 225 15.76 25.18 48.02
C PRO A 225 14.28 25.46 48.28
N GLU A 226 13.84 25.41 49.55
CA GLU A 226 12.47 25.79 49.93
C GLU A 226 12.09 27.16 49.36
N PHE A 227 10.81 27.28 48.97
CA PHE A 227 10.23 28.49 48.37
C PHE A 227 10.72 29.79 49.03
N GLN A 228 11.38 30.65 48.24
CA GLN A 228 11.93 31.95 48.63
C GLN A 228 13.03 31.94 49.71
N THR A 229 13.76 30.84 49.89
CA THR A 229 14.90 30.76 50.82
C THR A 229 16.28 30.81 50.15
N GLY A 230 16.33 30.77 48.81
CA GLY A 230 17.57 30.63 48.04
C GLY A 230 18.50 31.86 48.01
N ALA A 231 18.06 33.06 48.39
CA ALA A 231 18.87 34.27 48.21
C ALA A 231 20.27 34.18 48.87
N GLY A 232 21.33 34.22 48.04
CA GLY A 232 22.73 34.12 48.46
C GLY A 232 23.26 32.70 48.72
N LEU A 233 22.45 31.66 48.51
CA LEU A 233 22.85 30.26 48.64
C LEU A 233 23.86 29.87 47.54
N ILE A 234 24.93 29.19 47.93
CA ILE A 234 25.88 28.58 46.99
C ILE A 234 26.09 27.13 47.38
N TYR A 235 25.88 26.21 46.44
CA TYR A 235 26.15 24.79 46.63
C TYR A 235 26.85 24.17 45.43
N GLN A 236 27.61 23.11 45.67
CA GLN A 236 28.18 22.24 44.65
C GLN A 236 27.46 20.89 44.69
N ILE A 237 27.13 20.32 43.53
CA ILE A 237 26.50 19.01 43.39
C ILE A 237 27.24 18.16 42.37
N ASP A 238 27.38 16.87 42.65
CA ASP A 238 28.05 15.92 41.78
C ASP A 238 27.58 14.47 42.05
N ASN A 239 27.99 13.53 41.19
CA ASN A 239 27.70 12.10 41.33
C ASN A 239 26.20 11.75 41.46
N VAL A 240 25.33 12.49 40.78
CA VAL A 240 23.88 12.24 40.76
C VAL A 240 23.58 11.00 39.93
N ARG A 241 22.93 10.01 40.53
CA ARG A 241 22.63 8.73 39.85
C ARG A 241 21.51 7.94 40.52
N PHE A 242 20.85 7.09 39.73
CA PHE A 242 19.98 6.04 40.27
C PHE A 242 20.82 4.79 40.57
N THR A 243 20.69 4.27 41.79
CA THR A 243 21.44 3.12 42.31
C THR A 243 20.51 2.00 42.75
N GLY A 244 21.01 0.78 42.87
CA GLY A 244 20.25 -0.35 43.43
C GLY A 244 19.28 -1.01 42.45
N ILE A 245 19.73 -1.24 41.22
CA ILE A 245 18.99 -2.00 40.20
C ILE A 245 18.67 -3.43 40.68
N ALA A 246 17.52 -3.96 40.27
CA ALA A 246 17.06 -5.31 40.60
C ALA A 246 18.06 -6.41 40.17
N ASP A 247 18.17 -7.47 40.98
CA ASP A 247 19.06 -8.61 40.72
C ASP A 247 18.82 -9.23 39.33
N GLY A 248 19.82 -9.11 38.44
CA GLY A 248 19.79 -9.69 37.10
C GLY A 248 19.29 -8.75 36.00
N ALA A 249 18.90 -7.52 36.33
CA ALA A 249 18.62 -6.46 35.36
C ALA A 249 19.91 -5.74 34.93
N THR A 250 19.86 -5.03 33.81
CA THR A 250 20.95 -4.21 33.27
C THR A 250 20.51 -2.74 33.22
N PRO A 251 21.41 -1.77 33.49
CA PRO A 251 21.05 -0.36 33.38
C PRO A 251 20.57 -0.04 31.96
N PRO A 252 19.57 0.84 31.79
CA PRO A 252 19.21 1.34 30.48
C PRO A 252 20.41 2.03 29.83
N THR A 253 20.54 1.92 28.51
CA THR A 253 21.69 2.47 27.77
C THR A 253 21.35 3.58 26.78
N ASP A 254 20.06 3.76 26.46
CA ASP A 254 19.55 4.78 25.53
C ASP A 254 18.21 5.36 26.06
N PRO A 255 17.91 6.65 25.80
CA PRO A 255 16.62 7.30 26.06
C PRO A 255 15.35 6.64 25.44
N ASN A 256 15.46 5.48 24.79
CA ASN A 256 14.34 4.67 24.30
C ASN A 256 14.40 3.18 24.69
N ASP A 257 15.27 2.78 25.63
CA ASP A 257 15.45 1.38 26.12
C ASP A 257 14.25 0.88 26.97
N GLY A 258 13.05 1.40 26.67
CA GLY A 258 11.83 1.27 27.46
C GLY A 258 10.58 1.78 26.77
N GLY A 259 10.55 1.85 25.43
CA GLY A 259 9.28 1.70 24.72
C GLY A 259 8.56 0.45 25.27
N SER A 260 7.24 0.47 25.36
CA SER A 260 6.43 -0.65 25.90
C SER A 260 6.53 -1.95 25.09
N GLY A 261 7.52 -2.08 24.20
CA GLY A 261 7.81 -3.21 23.35
C GLY A 261 7.92 -4.48 24.16
N THR A 262 6.84 -5.25 24.14
CA THR A 262 6.94 -6.67 24.42
C THR A 262 8.04 -7.21 23.51
N PRO A 263 9.08 -7.92 24.01
CA PRO A 263 10.13 -8.46 23.16
C PRO A 263 9.50 -9.26 22.01
N VAL A 264 9.53 -8.70 20.81
CA VAL A 264 8.98 -9.35 19.63
C VAL A 264 10.06 -10.20 19.04
N THR A 265 9.75 -11.48 18.86
CA THR A 265 10.63 -12.38 18.12
C THR A 265 10.34 -12.17 16.65
N TYR A 266 11.36 -11.82 15.88
CA TYR A 266 11.30 -11.61 14.44
C TYR A 266 12.49 -12.30 13.76
N ASN A 267 12.37 -12.54 12.47
CA ASN A 267 13.50 -12.88 11.61
C ASN A 267 13.64 -11.82 10.52
N LEU A 268 14.89 -11.52 10.17
CA LEU A 268 15.21 -10.70 9.01
C LEU A 268 15.41 -11.58 7.79
N ILE A 269 14.78 -11.18 6.68
CA ILE A 269 14.96 -11.78 5.36
C ILE A 269 15.89 -10.85 4.57
N GLU A 270 17.09 -11.33 4.27
CA GLU A 270 18.18 -10.54 3.69
C GLU A 270 18.04 -10.38 2.16
N PHE A 271 18.26 -9.16 1.68
CA PHE A 271 18.19 -8.76 0.27
C PHE A 271 19.38 -7.84 -0.08
N GLY A 272 20.53 -8.45 -0.34
CA GLY A 272 21.76 -7.71 -0.64
C GLY A 272 22.26 -6.97 0.60
N ALA A 273 22.23 -5.63 0.58
CA ALA A 273 22.56 -4.79 1.73
C ALA A 273 21.34 -4.36 2.56
N GLY A 274 20.12 -4.66 2.11
CA GLY A 274 18.89 -4.39 2.85
C GLY A 274 18.27 -5.68 3.40
N ASN A 275 17.21 -5.53 4.17
CA ASN A 275 16.42 -6.63 4.71
C ASN A 275 14.96 -6.20 4.94
N VAL A 276 14.09 -7.18 5.17
CA VAL A 276 12.71 -6.99 5.61
C VAL A 276 12.45 -7.88 6.82
N SER A 277 11.52 -7.49 7.67
CA SER A 277 11.09 -8.32 8.79
C SER A 277 9.99 -9.31 8.36
N ASP A 278 9.90 -10.47 9.02
CA ASP A 278 8.72 -11.36 8.94
C ASP A 278 7.61 -10.98 9.94
N THR A 279 7.88 -10.00 10.80
CA THR A 279 7.02 -9.62 11.92
C THR A 279 6.92 -8.10 12.01
N ILE A 280 5.71 -7.57 12.14
CA ILE A 280 5.48 -6.15 12.38
C ILE A 280 5.87 -5.82 13.83
N ASN A 281 6.63 -4.76 14.03
CA ASN A 281 6.87 -4.20 15.36
C ASN A 281 5.54 -3.68 15.94
N PRO A 282 5.04 -4.21 17.08
CA PRO A 282 3.80 -3.74 17.69
C PRO A 282 3.83 -2.27 18.10
N ASP A 283 5.02 -1.71 18.35
CA ASP A 283 5.17 -0.28 18.64
C ASP A 283 4.95 0.58 17.38
N SER A 284 4.92 -0.01 16.18
CA SER A 284 4.45 0.63 14.95
C SER A 284 2.92 0.75 14.85
N TYR A 285 2.16 0.01 15.65
CA TYR A 285 0.70 0.02 15.55
C TYR A 285 0.14 1.40 15.89
N ARG A 286 -0.86 1.83 15.13
CA ARG A 286 -1.52 3.11 15.34
C ARG A 286 -3.03 2.94 15.28
N CYS A 287 -3.77 3.93 15.76
CA CYS A 287 -5.22 3.92 15.72
C CYS A 287 -5.83 5.31 15.58
N ALA A 288 -7.08 5.36 15.14
CA ALA A 288 -7.89 6.57 15.06
C ALA A 288 -9.23 6.37 15.76
N VAL A 289 -9.75 7.44 16.38
CA VAL A 289 -11.10 7.46 16.96
C VAL A 289 -12.07 8.16 16.01
N ASP A 290 -12.87 7.37 15.29
CA ASP A 290 -13.86 7.88 14.34
C ASP A 290 -15.17 7.07 14.40
N PHE A 291 -16.11 7.47 15.26
CA PHE A 291 -17.32 6.67 15.58
C PHE A 291 -17.05 5.23 16.08
N GLY A 292 -15.81 4.95 16.47
CA GLY A 292 -15.25 3.66 16.87
C GLY A 292 -13.73 3.79 17.03
N ASN A 293 -13.05 2.72 17.44
CA ASN A 293 -11.59 2.66 17.47
C ASN A 293 -11.12 1.83 16.28
N TRP A 294 -10.29 2.41 15.41
CA TRP A 294 -9.83 1.79 14.18
C TRP A 294 -8.32 1.68 14.19
N ILE A 295 -7.79 0.46 14.04
CA ILE A 295 -6.34 0.24 13.98
C ILE A 295 -5.81 0.44 12.56
N TYR A 296 -4.56 0.84 12.43
CA TYR A 296 -3.75 0.83 11.20
C TYR A 296 -2.28 0.55 11.57
N ASN A 297 -1.41 0.38 10.57
CA ASN A 297 -0.03 -0.10 10.69
C ASN A 297 0.09 -1.51 11.27
N ALA A 298 -0.99 -2.30 11.30
CA ALA A 298 -1.04 -3.60 11.97
C ALA A 298 -1.21 -4.80 11.03
N GLY A 299 -0.90 -4.62 9.74
CA GLY A 299 -1.04 -5.64 8.71
C GLY A 299 -2.47 -5.88 8.25
N VAL A 300 -2.73 -7.04 7.66
CA VAL A 300 -4.06 -7.40 7.15
C VAL A 300 -4.94 -7.90 8.31
N VAL A 301 -5.56 -6.96 9.01
CA VAL A 301 -6.36 -7.20 10.22
C VAL A 301 -7.77 -6.64 10.10
N GLU A 302 -8.66 -7.11 10.97
CA GLU A 302 -9.96 -6.48 11.18
C GLU A 302 -9.77 -5.02 11.63
N PRO A 303 -10.48 -4.05 11.05
CA PRO A 303 -10.26 -2.64 11.36
C PRO A 303 -10.56 -2.26 12.81
N ALA A 304 -11.50 -2.94 13.47
CA ALA A 304 -11.93 -2.58 14.82
C ALA A 304 -10.95 -3.06 15.90
N ILE A 305 -10.64 -2.19 16.86
CA ILE A 305 -9.76 -2.51 18.01
C ILE A 305 -10.40 -2.16 19.36
N SER A 306 -9.91 -2.76 20.45
CA SER A 306 -10.56 -2.64 21.76
C SER A 306 -10.51 -1.23 22.34
N GLY A 307 -9.40 -0.52 22.16
CA GLY A 307 -9.22 0.86 22.59
C GLY A 307 -8.24 1.61 21.70
N CYS A 308 -8.34 2.94 21.75
CA CYS A 308 -7.42 3.85 21.08
C CYS A 308 -7.20 5.08 21.96
N ASP A 309 -5.95 5.41 22.25
CA ASP A 309 -5.63 6.70 22.85
C ASP A 309 -5.60 7.76 21.74
N ALA A 310 -6.61 8.62 21.71
CA ALA A 310 -6.74 9.66 20.69
C ALA A 310 -5.67 10.76 20.76
N SER A 311 -4.89 10.84 21.84
CA SER A 311 -3.82 11.84 21.99
C SER A 311 -2.49 11.37 21.40
N THR A 312 -2.23 10.07 21.47
CA THR A 312 -1.00 9.43 20.99
C THR A 312 -1.20 8.59 19.73
N ASN A 313 -2.44 8.30 19.37
CA ASN A 313 -2.84 7.35 18.33
C ASN A 313 -2.35 5.92 18.62
N ILE A 314 -2.14 5.54 19.88
CA ILE A 314 -1.68 4.19 20.26
C ILE A 314 -2.88 3.29 20.57
N PRO A 315 -3.01 2.11 19.93
CA PRO A 315 -4.10 1.17 20.19
C PRO A 315 -3.91 0.42 21.51
N SER A 316 -5.02 -0.09 22.06
CA SER A 316 -5.00 -1.11 23.12
C SER A 316 -5.83 -2.34 22.74
N GLY A 317 -5.33 -3.51 23.11
CA GLY A 317 -5.86 -4.81 22.69
C GLY A 317 -5.04 -5.43 21.54
N ASN A 318 -5.38 -6.66 21.18
CA ASN A 318 -4.66 -7.38 20.12
C ASN A 318 -5.38 -7.22 18.78
N PRO A 319 -4.66 -6.87 17.69
CA PRO A 319 -5.22 -6.92 16.35
C PRO A 319 -5.72 -8.33 16.02
N VAL A 320 -6.84 -8.42 15.28
CA VAL A 320 -7.37 -9.70 14.81
C VAL A 320 -6.96 -9.89 13.36
N LYS A 321 -6.01 -10.80 13.10
CA LYS A 321 -5.57 -11.11 11.73
C LYS A 321 -6.73 -11.63 10.88
N LEU A 322 -6.82 -11.14 9.66
CA LEU A 322 -7.67 -11.73 8.62
C LEU A 322 -6.93 -12.93 8.02
N GLN A 323 -7.70 -13.98 7.73
CA GLN A 323 -7.19 -15.21 7.14
C GLN A 323 -7.75 -15.34 5.72
N PRO A 324 -6.90 -15.59 4.72
CA PRO A 324 -7.35 -15.82 3.36
C PRO A 324 -8.34 -16.99 3.29
N GLN A 325 -9.47 -16.77 2.59
CA GLN A 325 -10.46 -17.81 2.28
C GLN A 325 -10.00 -18.61 1.06
N TYR A 326 -8.92 -19.36 1.23
CA TYR A 326 -8.11 -19.92 0.15
C TYR A 326 -7.68 -21.36 0.41
N THR A 327 -7.65 -22.20 -0.65
CA THR A 327 -7.29 -23.62 -0.53
C THR A 327 -6.38 -24.15 -1.63
N ALA A 328 -5.95 -23.33 -2.60
CA ALA A 328 -5.03 -23.75 -3.65
C ALA A 328 -3.60 -23.85 -3.08
N GLN A 329 -3.36 -24.94 -2.35
CA GLN A 329 -2.03 -25.30 -1.87
C GLN A 329 -1.09 -25.31 -3.09
N GLU A 330 0.03 -24.58 -3.01
CA GLU A 330 1.05 -24.37 -4.07
C GLU A 330 0.93 -23.11 -4.95
N LYS A 331 -0.09 -22.25 -4.79
CA LYS A 331 -0.10 -20.92 -5.42
C LYS A 331 -0.20 -19.83 -4.35
N ASN A 332 0.44 -18.69 -4.59
CA ASN A 332 0.39 -17.53 -3.69
C ASN A 332 -1.02 -16.93 -3.61
N VAL A 333 -1.36 -16.23 -2.53
CA VAL A 333 -2.68 -15.61 -2.32
C VAL A 333 -2.87 -14.45 -3.32
N PRO A 334 -3.78 -14.58 -4.29
CA PRO A 334 -4.02 -13.53 -5.27
C PRO A 334 -4.87 -12.40 -4.68
N THR A 335 -4.60 -11.16 -5.08
CA THR A 335 -5.41 -9.98 -4.74
C THR A 335 -5.59 -9.09 -5.96
N HIS A 336 -6.37 -8.02 -5.88
CA HIS A 336 -6.54 -7.04 -6.97
C HIS A 336 -7.02 -7.67 -8.29
N ARG A 337 -8.11 -8.42 -8.21
CA ARG A 337 -8.76 -9.03 -9.38
C ARG A 337 -10.21 -8.58 -9.46
N TRP A 338 -10.85 -8.78 -10.61
CA TRP A 338 -12.29 -8.64 -10.76
C TRP A 338 -13.11 -9.59 -9.85
N TRP A 339 -12.43 -10.55 -9.21
CA TRP A 339 -12.93 -11.48 -8.21
C TRP A 339 -12.21 -11.38 -6.85
N GLY A 340 -11.42 -10.32 -6.61
CA GLY A 340 -10.52 -10.16 -5.46
C GLY A 340 -11.19 -10.21 -4.07
N SER A 341 -12.52 -10.17 -4.01
CA SER A 341 -13.27 -10.34 -2.76
C SER A 341 -13.32 -11.77 -2.24
N ILE A 342 -13.08 -12.78 -3.08
CA ILE A 342 -13.16 -14.18 -2.62
C ILE A 342 -12.05 -14.50 -1.62
N PRO A 343 -10.75 -14.19 -1.85
CA PRO A 343 -9.70 -14.40 -0.84
C PRO A 343 -9.96 -13.72 0.50
N PHE A 344 -10.68 -12.59 0.53
CA PHE A 344 -10.96 -11.87 1.78
C PHE A 344 -12.24 -12.33 2.47
N LEU A 345 -13.31 -12.53 1.72
CA LEU A 345 -14.65 -12.75 2.28
C LEU A 345 -15.13 -14.19 2.15
N GLY A 346 -14.61 -14.96 1.19
CA GLY A 346 -15.17 -16.26 0.82
C GLY A 346 -16.56 -16.10 0.23
N GLU A 347 -17.59 -16.23 1.07
CA GLU A 347 -18.98 -15.95 0.74
C GLU A 347 -19.52 -14.62 1.28
N MET A 348 -20.44 -14.02 0.52
CA MET A 348 -21.28 -12.94 1.04
C MET A 348 -22.58 -13.52 1.60
N THR A 349 -22.77 -13.40 2.92
CA THR A 349 -23.99 -13.89 3.57
C THR A 349 -25.23 -13.16 3.04
N ILE A 350 -26.28 -13.92 2.72
CA ILE A 350 -27.55 -13.35 2.26
C ILE A 350 -28.17 -12.48 3.36
N GLY A 351 -28.54 -11.26 3.00
CA GLY A 351 -29.09 -10.27 3.94
C GLY A 351 -28.04 -9.52 4.78
N ASP A 352 -26.77 -9.91 4.74
CA ASP A 352 -25.70 -9.13 5.37
C ASP A 352 -25.31 -7.94 4.48
N VAL A 353 -25.39 -6.75 5.06
CA VAL A 353 -25.06 -5.48 4.40
C VAL A 353 -23.59 -5.09 4.59
N ASN A 354 -22.87 -5.75 5.50
CA ASN A 354 -21.48 -5.45 5.80
C ASN A 354 -20.52 -6.25 4.90
N GLY A 355 -20.90 -7.48 4.50
CA GLY A 355 -20.20 -8.27 3.47
C GLY A 355 -20.65 -7.95 2.04
N THR A 356 -20.41 -6.73 1.56
CA THR A 356 -20.71 -6.36 0.16
C THR A 356 -19.62 -6.82 -0.78
N ALA A 357 -19.92 -7.68 -1.75
CA ALA A 357 -19.07 -7.80 -2.93
C ALA A 357 -19.77 -8.48 -4.10
N HIS A 358 -19.21 -8.28 -5.28
CA HIS A 358 -19.57 -9.00 -6.50
C HIS A 358 -18.30 -9.34 -7.26
N ILE A 359 -18.30 -10.50 -7.90
CA ILE A 359 -17.30 -10.85 -8.89
C ILE A 359 -17.85 -10.54 -10.29
N THR A 360 -17.03 -10.03 -11.19
CA THR A 360 -17.48 -9.60 -12.52
C THR A 360 -16.68 -10.27 -13.63
N ALA A 361 -17.09 -11.49 -13.99
CA ALA A 361 -16.65 -12.17 -15.21
C ALA A 361 -17.39 -11.59 -16.42
N ASP A 362 -17.20 -10.30 -16.70
CA ASP A 362 -17.93 -9.51 -17.71
C ASP A 362 -18.13 -10.34 -19.00
N PRO A 363 -19.38 -10.60 -19.47
CA PRO A 363 -20.64 -9.91 -19.15
C PRO A 363 -21.43 -10.48 -17.96
N ILE A 364 -20.94 -11.51 -17.29
CA ILE A 364 -21.60 -12.10 -16.13
C ILE A 364 -21.11 -11.41 -14.86
N ARG A 365 -22.05 -10.85 -14.11
CA ARG A 365 -21.82 -10.42 -12.73
C ARG A 365 -22.38 -11.48 -11.80
N ALA A 366 -21.62 -11.87 -10.79
CA ALA A 366 -22.03 -12.88 -9.84
C ALA A 366 -21.87 -12.42 -8.40
N ARG A 367 -22.73 -12.95 -7.53
CA ARG A 367 -22.57 -12.88 -6.08
C ARG A 367 -22.38 -14.29 -5.54
N VAL A 368 -21.22 -14.54 -4.97
CA VAL A 368 -20.89 -15.77 -4.24
C VAL A 368 -21.51 -15.66 -2.86
N SER A 369 -22.35 -16.60 -2.46
CA SER A 369 -23.08 -16.53 -1.19
C SER A 369 -23.05 -17.84 -0.43
N ASN A 370 -23.53 -17.78 0.81
CA ASN A 370 -23.72 -18.93 1.68
C ASN A 370 -24.79 -19.94 1.20
N LYS A 371 -25.32 -19.77 -0.02
CA LYS A 371 -26.27 -20.72 -0.64
C LYS A 371 -25.87 -21.16 -2.04
N GLY A 372 -24.75 -20.67 -2.56
CA GLY A 372 -24.28 -20.93 -3.91
C GLY A 372 -23.94 -19.63 -4.63
N ALA A 373 -24.37 -19.47 -5.87
CA ALA A 373 -24.04 -18.30 -6.69
C ALA A 373 -25.28 -17.68 -7.34
N ARG A 374 -25.48 -16.37 -7.16
CA ARG A 374 -26.42 -15.56 -7.95
C ARG A 374 -25.71 -15.06 -9.19
N LEU A 375 -26.27 -15.33 -10.36
CA LEU A 375 -25.77 -14.89 -11.67
C LEU A 375 -26.70 -13.83 -12.25
N MET A 376 -26.10 -12.73 -12.73
CA MET A 376 -26.78 -11.57 -13.31
C MET A 376 -26.03 -11.16 -14.57
N GLY A 377 -26.74 -10.62 -15.55
CA GLY A 377 -26.12 -9.97 -16.70
C GLY A 377 -25.75 -8.54 -16.36
N LEU A 378 -24.46 -8.21 -16.40
CA LEU A 378 -24.00 -6.83 -16.32
C LEU A 378 -24.71 -5.94 -17.37
N PRO A 379 -24.85 -6.38 -18.65
CA PRO A 379 -25.53 -5.60 -19.68
C PRO A 379 -26.99 -5.21 -19.37
N GLY A 380 -27.76 -6.10 -18.75
CA GLY A 380 -29.17 -5.84 -18.46
C GLY A 380 -29.37 -4.79 -17.36
N GLY A 381 -28.40 -4.69 -16.46
CA GLY A 381 -28.41 -3.78 -15.32
C GLY A 381 -27.65 -2.47 -15.54
N TYR A 382 -26.76 -2.42 -16.52
CA TYR A 382 -25.88 -1.29 -16.80
C TYR A 382 -26.66 -0.07 -17.31
N LYS A 383 -26.63 1.02 -16.56
CA LYS A 383 -27.45 2.22 -16.80
C LYS A 383 -26.66 3.49 -16.47
N LEU A 384 -27.11 4.60 -17.03
CA LEU A 384 -26.55 5.91 -16.76
C LEU A 384 -27.27 6.59 -15.58
N PHE A 385 -26.53 6.94 -14.54
CA PHE A 385 -27.02 7.72 -13.40
C PHE A 385 -26.28 9.06 -13.31
N GLY A 386 -26.61 10.01 -14.18
CA GLY A 386 -25.90 11.29 -14.25
C GLY A 386 -24.44 11.10 -14.67
N ASN A 387 -23.49 11.37 -13.78
CA ASN A 387 -22.06 11.20 -14.01
C ASN A 387 -21.55 9.75 -13.79
N PHE A 388 -22.45 8.81 -13.50
CA PHE A 388 -22.13 7.47 -13.00
C PHE A 388 -22.75 6.39 -13.91
N PRO A 389 -22.11 6.01 -15.03
CA PRO A 389 -22.52 4.87 -15.83
C PRO A 389 -22.13 3.55 -15.14
N ARG A 390 -23.08 2.86 -14.50
CA ARG A 390 -22.82 1.71 -13.64
C ARG A 390 -24.00 0.76 -13.48
N TYR A 391 -23.77 -0.38 -12.81
CA TYR A 391 -24.82 -1.30 -12.40
C TYR A 391 -24.90 -1.47 -10.86
N ASP A 392 -25.88 -0.83 -10.22
CA ASP A 392 -26.04 -0.87 -8.75
C ASP A 392 -26.60 -2.21 -8.22
N GLY A 393 -27.38 -2.94 -9.02
CA GLY A 393 -28.06 -4.17 -8.58
C GLY A 393 -29.28 -3.91 -7.70
N PRO A 394 -30.53 -4.12 -8.18
CA PRO A 394 -31.70 -4.00 -7.32
C PRO A 394 -31.76 -5.18 -6.34
N GLU A 395 -31.94 -4.89 -5.05
CA GLU A 395 -31.86 -5.86 -3.95
C GLU A 395 -30.53 -6.66 -3.95
N PRO A 396 -29.37 -6.00 -3.79
CA PRO A 396 -28.05 -6.64 -3.94
C PRO A 396 -27.81 -7.72 -2.87
N PHE A 397 -28.52 -7.64 -1.74
CA PHE A 397 -28.36 -8.54 -0.61
C PHE A 397 -29.25 -9.80 -0.64
N ALA A 398 -30.20 -9.87 -1.57
CA ALA A 398 -31.07 -11.03 -1.74
C ALA A 398 -30.37 -12.21 -2.39
N GLU A 399 -30.83 -13.44 -2.08
CA GLU A 399 -30.40 -14.70 -2.72
C GLU A 399 -30.53 -14.62 -4.24
N VAL A 400 -31.68 -14.13 -4.72
CA VAL A 400 -31.95 -13.86 -6.13
C VAL A 400 -32.92 -12.69 -6.24
N PHE A 401 -32.77 -11.87 -7.28
CA PHE A 401 -33.75 -10.83 -7.62
C PHE A 401 -33.93 -10.65 -9.13
N ASP A 402 -32.96 -10.07 -9.84
CA ASP A 402 -33.01 -9.78 -11.28
C ASP A 402 -32.49 -10.90 -12.17
N GLY A 403 -31.60 -11.73 -11.64
CA GLY A 403 -31.01 -12.87 -12.35
C GLY A 403 -31.54 -14.23 -11.87
N ILE A 404 -30.67 -15.23 -11.85
CA ILE A 404 -30.93 -16.57 -11.30
C ILE A 404 -29.94 -16.87 -10.17
N ALA A 405 -30.30 -17.72 -9.22
CA ALA A 405 -29.34 -18.31 -8.28
C ALA A 405 -29.24 -19.82 -8.50
N ILE A 406 -28.04 -20.35 -8.30
CA ILE A 406 -27.76 -21.78 -8.31
C ILE A 406 -27.63 -22.22 -6.85
N ALA A 407 -28.64 -22.92 -6.36
CA ALA A 407 -28.73 -23.45 -4.99
C ALA A 407 -28.60 -24.98 -4.98
N ASN A 408 -28.52 -25.56 -3.78
CA ASN A 408 -28.39 -27.00 -3.57
C ASN A 408 -29.63 -27.60 -2.88
N SER A 409 -30.06 -28.79 -3.30
CA SER A 409 -31.27 -29.44 -2.78
C SER A 409 -31.13 -30.08 -1.38
N LYS A 410 -29.90 -30.34 -0.93
CA LYS A 410 -29.60 -30.91 0.39
C LYS A 410 -29.06 -29.89 1.38
N HIS A 411 -28.24 -28.96 0.90
CA HIS A 411 -27.47 -28.04 1.74
C HIS A 411 -27.98 -26.62 1.55
N SER A 412 -28.53 -26.05 2.63
CA SER A 412 -29.15 -24.70 2.58
C SER A 412 -28.24 -23.59 3.09
N GLU A 413 -27.09 -23.94 3.68
CA GLU A 413 -26.08 -23.03 4.22
C GLU A 413 -24.71 -23.64 3.89
N LEU A 414 -23.81 -22.83 3.33
CA LEU A 414 -22.53 -23.22 2.76
C LEU A 414 -21.49 -22.14 3.06
N ASN A 415 -20.21 -22.53 3.08
CA ASN A 415 -19.09 -21.60 3.15
C ASN A 415 -18.31 -21.68 1.83
N ALA A 416 -18.04 -20.53 1.21
CA ALA A 416 -17.36 -20.43 -0.07
C ALA A 416 -15.89 -20.04 0.10
N TYR A 417 -15.05 -20.53 -0.80
CA TYR A 417 -13.62 -20.27 -0.76
C TYR A 417 -13.02 -20.31 -2.18
N LEU A 418 -11.85 -19.69 -2.33
CA LEU A 418 -11.07 -19.76 -3.56
C LEU A 418 -10.40 -21.14 -3.66
N VAL A 419 -10.76 -21.89 -4.70
CA VAL A 419 -10.22 -23.23 -4.99
C VAL A 419 -9.02 -23.14 -5.91
N ASP A 420 -9.13 -22.35 -6.97
CA ASP A 420 -8.10 -22.23 -8.01
C ASP A 420 -8.33 -20.96 -8.84
N TYR A 421 -7.31 -20.49 -9.54
CA TYR A 421 -7.36 -19.32 -10.42
C TYR A 421 -6.28 -19.38 -11.51
N SER A 422 -6.49 -18.60 -12.56
CA SER A 422 -5.50 -18.29 -13.62
C SER A 422 -5.56 -16.80 -13.94
N ASP A 423 -4.88 -16.35 -15.00
CA ASP A 423 -4.93 -14.94 -15.43
C ASP A 423 -6.34 -14.48 -15.80
N GLY A 424 -7.18 -15.38 -16.36
CA GLY A 424 -8.53 -15.06 -16.82
C GLY A 424 -9.67 -15.87 -16.19
N SER A 425 -9.40 -16.78 -15.25
CA SER A 425 -10.42 -17.60 -14.59
C SER A 425 -10.30 -17.62 -13.06
N VAL A 426 -11.42 -17.88 -12.39
CA VAL A 426 -11.48 -18.18 -10.95
C VAL A 426 -12.42 -19.35 -10.70
N THR A 427 -12.01 -20.27 -9.85
CA THR A 427 -12.83 -21.39 -9.37
C THR A 427 -13.17 -21.21 -7.91
N VAL A 428 -14.47 -21.17 -7.62
CA VAL A 428 -15.03 -21.06 -6.28
C VAL A 428 -15.53 -22.43 -5.84
N GLY A 429 -15.26 -22.80 -4.59
CA GLY A 429 -15.79 -24.00 -3.96
C GLY A 429 -16.72 -23.65 -2.83
N TRP A 430 -17.68 -24.54 -2.54
CA TRP A 430 -18.58 -24.44 -1.39
C TRP A 430 -18.52 -25.72 -0.55
N THR A 431 -18.48 -25.56 0.77
CA THR A 431 -18.53 -26.65 1.75
C THR A 431 -19.68 -26.48 2.74
N ALA A 432 -20.13 -27.57 3.39
CA ALA A 432 -21.17 -27.51 4.43
C ALA A 432 -20.61 -27.35 5.86
N ASP A 433 -19.35 -27.72 6.08
CA ASP A 433 -18.69 -27.82 7.39
C ASP A 433 -17.19 -27.49 7.31
N ASN A 434 -16.78 -26.67 6.33
CA ASN A 434 -15.38 -26.36 5.99
C ASN A 434 -14.52 -27.57 5.56
N GLU A 435 -15.11 -28.77 5.44
CA GLU A 435 -14.39 -29.99 5.06
C GLU A 435 -15.03 -30.68 3.84
N THR A 436 -16.36 -30.77 3.83
CA THR A 436 -17.10 -31.53 2.82
C THR A 436 -17.42 -30.67 1.59
N ASN A 437 -16.77 -30.96 0.47
CA ASN A 437 -17.04 -30.29 -0.81
C ASN A 437 -18.45 -30.59 -1.34
N ILE A 438 -19.26 -29.55 -1.50
CA ILE A 438 -20.65 -29.65 -1.95
C ILE A 438 -20.79 -29.28 -3.42
N MET A 439 -20.20 -28.16 -3.84
CA MET A 439 -20.23 -27.71 -5.22
C MET A 439 -19.03 -26.84 -5.56
N ARG A 440 -18.74 -26.69 -6.85
CA ARG A 440 -17.74 -25.78 -7.41
C ARG A 440 -18.28 -25.06 -8.63
N ALA A 441 -17.78 -23.87 -8.89
CA ALA A 441 -18.09 -23.08 -10.07
C ALA A 441 -16.84 -22.39 -10.62
N THR A 442 -16.57 -22.51 -11.91
CA THR A 442 -15.50 -21.79 -12.61
C THR A 442 -16.09 -20.66 -13.43
N PHE A 443 -15.64 -19.44 -13.14
CA PHE A 443 -15.98 -18.21 -13.84
C PHE A 443 -14.80 -17.80 -14.72
N VAL A 444 -15.09 -17.38 -15.95
CA VAL A 444 -14.08 -17.03 -16.94
C VAL A 444 -14.37 -15.64 -17.48
N HIS A 445 -13.41 -14.72 -17.40
CA HIS A 445 -13.58 -13.34 -17.88
C HIS A 445 -13.86 -13.31 -19.39
N GLY A 446 -14.82 -12.48 -19.83
CA GLY A 446 -15.28 -12.45 -21.22
C GLY A 446 -16.21 -13.60 -21.60
N SER A 447 -16.16 -14.72 -20.90
CA SER A 447 -16.90 -15.93 -21.27
C SER A 447 -18.41 -15.73 -21.08
N PRO A 448 -19.25 -16.24 -22.00
CA PRO A 448 -20.67 -16.37 -21.75
C PRO A 448 -20.98 -17.48 -20.73
N TYR A 449 -19.99 -18.29 -20.32
CA TYR A 449 -20.20 -19.52 -19.53
C TYR A 449 -19.72 -19.40 -18.09
N VAL A 450 -20.48 -20.03 -17.20
CA VAL A 450 -20.04 -20.45 -15.85
C VAL A 450 -20.24 -21.95 -15.73
N TYR A 451 -19.19 -22.67 -15.37
CA TYR A 451 -19.18 -24.14 -15.31
C TYR A 451 -19.40 -24.60 -13.87
N PHE A 452 -20.44 -25.39 -13.61
CA PHE A 452 -20.78 -25.89 -12.27
C PHE A 452 -20.56 -27.39 -12.16
N THR A 453 -20.12 -27.81 -10.98
CA THR A 453 -20.09 -29.21 -10.54
C THR A 453 -20.67 -29.33 -9.15
N VAL A 454 -21.66 -30.22 -8.95
CA VAL A 454 -22.30 -30.49 -7.65
C VAL A 454 -21.99 -31.92 -7.23
N PHE A 455 -21.37 -32.09 -6.05
CA PHE A 455 -20.87 -33.37 -5.54
C PHE A 455 -21.86 -34.07 -4.59
N ASP A 456 -22.67 -33.32 -3.84
CA ASP A 456 -23.74 -33.87 -3.00
C ASP A 456 -25.02 -33.03 -3.09
N GLY A 457 -26.16 -33.69 -3.29
CA GLY A 457 -27.43 -33.05 -3.64
C GLY A 457 -27.57 -32.82 -5.14
N ASP A 458 -28.67 -32.17 -5.52
CA ASP A 458 -29.00 -31.78 -6.89
C ASP A 458 -29.03 -30.25 -7.00
N PRO A 459 -28.64 -29.66 -8.16
CA PRO A 459 -28.76 -28.24 -8.38
C PRO A 459 -30.22 -27.81 -8.50
N ILE A 460 -30.52 -26.66 -7.90
CA ILE A 460 -31.81 -25.95 -8.01
C ILE A 460 -31.54 -24.59 -8.62
N ILE A 461 -32.21 -24.29 -9.75
CA ILE A 461 -32.21 -22.94 -10.32
C ILE A 461 -33.33 -22.16 -9.65
N VAL A 462 -32.96 -21.12 -8.91
CA VAL A 462 -33.88 -20.25 -8.18
C VAL A 462 -34.09 -18.95 -8.95
N THR A 463 -35.34 -18.55 -9.13
CA THR A 463 -35.74 -17.26 -9.69
C THR A 463 -36.59 -16.50 -8.66
N LYS A 464 -36.67 -15.17 -8.78
CA LYS A 464 -37.53 -14.35 -7.89
C LYS A 464 -39.01 -14.74 -7.97
N ALA A 465 -39.51 -14.96 -9.18
CA ALA A 465 -40.91 -15.26 -9.46
C ALA A 465 -41.05 -16.61 -10.17
N SER A 466 -42.26 -17.17 -10.20
CA SER A 466 -42.67 -18.25 -11.11
C SER A 466 -42.98 -17.68 -12.50
N ASP A 467 -43.31 -18.54 -13.48
CA ASP A 467 -43.65 -18.09 -14.84
C ASP A 467 -44.75 -17.01 -14.83
N GLY A 468 -44.52 -15.93 -15.58
CA GLY A 468 -45.39 -14.78 -15.64
C GLY A 468 -44.73 -13.59 -16.33
N ASN A 469 -44.91 -12.39 -15.77
CA ASN A 469 -44.33 -11.17 -16.34
C ASN A 469 -42.82 -11.03 -16.05
N GLU A 470 -42.34 -11.63 -14.96
CA GLU A 470 -40.97 -11.44 -14.46
C GLU A 470 -40.03 -12.63 -14.78
N LYS A 471 -40.58 -13.76 -15.23
CA LYS A 471 -39.86 -15.00 -15.56
C LYS A 471 -40.60 -15.80 -16.62
N GLY A 472 -39.86 -16.50 -17.47
CA GLY A 472 -40.39 -17.58 -18.31
C GLY A 472 -39.29 -18.44 -18.90
N THR A 473 -39.64 -19.26 -19.88
CA THR A 473 -38.69 -20.07 -20.65
C THR A 473 -38.73 -19.74 -22.14
N PHE A 474 -37.65 -20.06 -22.86
CA PHE A 474 -37.54 -19.81 -24.30
C PHE A 474 -36.97 -20.98 -25.11
N TYR A 475 -36.34 -21.95 -24.45
CA TYR A 475 -35.70 -23.08 -25.11
C TYR A 475 -35.80 -24.30 -24.20
N GLU A 476 -36.37 -25.40 -24.69
CA GLU A 476 -36.44 -26.68 -23.95
C GLU A 476 -36.21 -27.79 -24.97
N PHE A 477 -34.94 -28.18 -25.12
CA PHE A 477 -34.53 -29.14 -26.15
C PHE A 477 -33.33 -29.96 -25.65
N ASP A 478 -33.45 -31.29 -25.80
CA ASP A 478 -32.52 -32.28 -25.25
C ASP A 478 -32.21 -32.05 -23.75
N ASN A 479 -30.98 -31.70 -23.43
CA ASN A 479 -30.45 -31.43 -22.08
C ASN A 479 -30.29 -29.93 -21.80
N ASN A 480 -31.02 -29.07 -22.52
CA ASN A 480 -30.92 -27.62 -22.45
C ASN A 480 -32.23 -26.98 -21.97
N LEU A 481 -32.11 -25.98 -21.10
CA LEU A 481 -33.22 -25.14 -20.66
C LEU A 481 -32.85 -23.65 -20.72
N GLY A 482 -33.57 -22.89 -21.53
CA GLY A 482 -33.51 -21.44 -21.60
C GLY A 482 -34.49 -20.79 -20.64
N VAL A 483 -33.99 -19.99 -19.70
CA VAL A 483 -34.76 -19.22 -18.71
C VAL A 483 -34.50 -17.74 -18.94
N TRP A 484 -35.56 -16.93 -19.00
CA TRP A 484 -35.42 -15.47 -18.98
C TRP A 484 -36.01 -14.89 -17.70
N THR A 485 -35.43 -13.78 -17.25
CA THR A 485 -35.95 -12.95 -16.16
C THR A 485 -36.06 -11.50 -16.61
N ASP A 486 -37.08 -10.81 -16.14
CA ASP A 486 -37.28 -9.38 -16.39
C ASP A 486 -37.85 -8.74 -15.12
N VAL A 487 -36.95 -8.27 -14.26
CA VAL A 487 -37.31 -7.75 -12.94
C VAL A 487 -36.78 -6.34 -12.79
N ALA A 488 -37.65 -5.41 -12.39
CA ALA A 488 -37.30 -3.99 -12.27
C ALA A 488 -36.70 -3.39 -13.56
N GLY A 489 -37.10 -3.91 -14.72
CA GLY A 489 -36.57 -3.50 -16.02
C GLY A 489 -35.10 -3.88 -16.23
N ILE A 490 -34.70 -5.04 -15.70
CA ILE A 490 -33.41 -5.69 -15.94
C ILE A 490 -33.72 -7.04 -16.58
N ARG A 491 -33.41 -7.14 -17.88
CA ARG A 491 -33.62 -8.34 -18.68
C ARG A 491 -32.37 -9.21 -18.66
N ASN A 492 -32.55 -10.49 -18.32
CA ASN A 492 -31.52 -11.50 -18.45
C ASN A 492 -32.05 -12.73 -19.21
N ASN A 493 -31.18 -13.39 -19.98
CA ASN A 493 -31.49 -14.64 -20.67
C ASN A 493 -30.37 -15.64 -20.38
N PHE A 494 -30.69 -16.71 -19.66
CA PHE A 494 -29.76 -17.77 -19.29
C PHE A 494 -30.10 -19.07 -20.02
N LEU A 495 -29.09 -19.77 -20.51
CA LEU A 495 -29.21 -21.10 -21.09
C LEU A 495 -28.45 -22.09 -20.21
N ILE A 496 -29.17 -23.03 -19.60
CA ILE A 496 -28.60 -24.06 -18.75
C ILE A 496 -28.43 -25.32 -19.59
N THR A 497 -27.19 -25.78 -19.71
CA THR A 497 -26.82 -26.99 -20.48
C THR A 497 -26.31 -28.06 -19.52
N GLY A 498 -27.13 -29.10 -19.28
CA GLY A 498 -26.78 -30.23 -18.44
C GLY A 498 -25.93 -31.28 -19.16
N SER A 499 -25.64 -32.41 -18.51
CA SER A 499 -25.08 -33.59 -19.18
C SER A 499 -26.15 -34.28 -20.01
N VAL A 500 -25.75 -35.11 -20.99
CA VAL A 500 -26.73 -35.89 -21.75
C VAL A 500 -27.55 -36.74 -20.78
N GLY A 501 -28.87 -36.57 -20.83
CA GLY A 501 -29.81 -37.21 -19.91
C GLY A 501 -30.18 -36.40 -18.67
N THR A 502 -29.65 -35.18 -18.47
CA THR A 502 -30.17 -34.24 -17.46
C THR A 502 -31.64 -33.93 -17.77
N VAL A 503 -32.48 -33.95 -16.73
CA VAL A 503 -33.91 -33.65 -16.82
C VAL A 503 -34.23 -32.45 -15.94
N PHE A 504 -35.00 -31.51 -16.49
CA PHE A 504 -35.52 -30.35 -15.77
C PHE A 504 -36.97 -30.63 -15.33
N SER A 505 -37.27 -30.42 -14.05
CA SER A 505 -38.63 -30.50 -13.50
C SER A 505 -39.02 -29.20 -12.83
N ASN A 506 -40.32 -29.01 -12.60
CA ASN A 506 -40.88 -27.79 -12.00
C ASN A 506 -40.50 -26.51 -12.76
N ILE A 507 -40.36 -26.58 -14.09
CA ILE A 507 -39.85 -25.49 -14.94
C ILE A 507 -40.64 -24.18 -14.81
N SER A 508 -41.96 -24.27 -14.59
CA SER A 508 -42.82 -23.09 -14.40
C SER A 508 -42.79 -22.50 -12.98
N SER A 509 -42.15 -23.19 -12.04
CA SER A 509 -41.94 -22.75 -10.65
C SER A 509 -40.83 -21.71 -10.57
N ASN A 510 -40.70 -21.08 -9.41
CA ASN A 510 -39.54 -20.27 -9.05
C ASN A 510 -38.34 -21.09 -8.53
N ASN A 511 -38.53 -22.40 -8.38
CA ASN A 511 -37.50 -23.39 -8.05
C ASN A 511 -37.55 -24.49 -9.12
N ILE A 512 -36.61 -24.46 -10.05
CA ILE A 512 -36.49 -25.44 -11.14
C ILE A 512 -35.47 -26.48 -10.69
N GLU A 513 -35.89 -27.74 -10.66
CA GLU A 513 -35.04 -28.86 -10.24
C GLU A 513 -34.30 -29.44 -11.44
N MET A 514 -33.04 -29.78 -11.24
CA MET A 514 -32.19 -30.44 -12.23
C MET A 514 -31.79 -31.82 -11.72
N THR A 515 -32.35 -32.88 -12.32
CA THR A 515 -31.98 -34.25 -11.94
C THR A 515 -30.73 -34.69 -12.70
N LYS A 516 -29.72 -35.18 -11.95
CA LYS A 516 -28.50 -35.75 -12.52
C LYS A 516 -28.79 -36.97 -13.41
N PRO A 517 -28.15 -37.12 -14.58
CA PRO A 517 -28.27 -38.35 -15.36
C PRO A 517 -27.66 -39.56 -14.63
N ASP A 518 -28.25 -40.73 -14.86
CA ASP A 518 -27.70 -42.03 -14.44
C ASP A 518 -26.61 -42.49 -15.41
N ASN A 519 -25.49 -41.76 -15.40
CA ASN A 519 -24.33 -41.95 -16.29
C ASN A 519 -23.11 -42.56 -15.56
N GLY A 520 -23.24 -42.91 -14.28
CA GLY A 520 -22.16 -43.43 -13.44
C GLY A 520 -21.20 -42.40 -12.85
N GLU A 521 -21.34 -41.10 -13.15
CA GLU A 521 -20.53 -40.04 -12.53
C GLU A 521 -20.95 -39.81 -11.08
N ALA A 522 -20.00 -39.48 -10.20
CA ALA A 522 -20.28 -39.20 -8.80
C ALA A 522 -20.86 -37.80 -8.55
N TYR A 523 -20.87 -36.93 -9.56
CA TYR A 523 -21.25 -35.53 -9.49
C TYR A 523 -22.20 -35.13 -10.62
N HIS A 524 -22.91 -34.03 -10.45
CA HIS A 524 -23.74 -33.39 -11.48
C HIS A 524 -23.00 -32.19 -12.05
N SER A 525 -22.59 -32.26 -13.32
CA SER A 525 -21.95 -31.16 -14.05
C SER A 525 -22.92 -30.51 -15.04
N PHE A 526 -22.88 -29.18 -15.11
CA PHE A 526 -23.68 -28.38 -16.04
C PHE A 526 -23.05 -27.00 -16.24
N THR A 527 -23.53 -26.27 -17.24
CA THR A 527 -23.03 -24.93 -17.59
C THR A 527 -24.19 -23.97 -17.66
N VAL A 528 -24.04 -22.79 -17.07
CA VAL A 528 -24.95 -21.66 -17.27
C VAL A 528 -24.34 -20.73 -18.28
N SER A 529 -25.07 -20.44 -19.37
CA SER A 529 -24.65 -19.50 -20.40
C SER A 529 -25.49 -18.22 -20.33
N TYR A 530 -24.87 -17.04 -20.35
CA TYR A 530 -25.60 -15.78 -20.52
C TYR A 530 -25.72 -15.44 -22.01
N LEU A 531 -26.97 -15.35 -22.52
CA LEU A 531 -27.22 -15.10 -23.94
C LEU A 531 -27.33 -13.59 -24.22
N PRO A 532 -26.65 -13.08 -25.27
CA PRO A 532 -26.52 -11.65 -25.54
C PRO A 532 -27.75 -11.02 -26.20
N ILE A 533 -28.89 -11.09 -25.53
CA ILE A 533 -30.17 -10.51 -25.97
C ILE A 533 -30.75 -9.70 -24.81
N LEU A 534 -30.98 -8.40 -25.00
CA LEU A 534 -31.62 -7.54 -24.00
C LEU A 534 -33.08 -7.21 -24.33
N ASP A 535 -33.48 -7.38 -25.60
CA ASP A 535 -34.84 -7.13 -26.07
C ASP A 535 -35.39 -8.34 -26.81
N GLY A 536 -36.59 -8.77 -26.42
CA GLY A 536 -37.27 -9.92 -27.02
C GLY A 536 -36.78 -11.27 -26.51
N MET A 537 -37.13 -12.32 -27.26
CA MET A 537 -36.83 -13.71 -26.92
C MET A 537 -35.61 -14.20 -27.72
N PRO A 538 -34.64 -14.89 -27.10
CA PRO A 538 -33.60 -15.59 -27.83
C PRO A 538 -34.20 -16.60 -28.81
N SER A 539 -33.62 -16.71 -29.99
CA SER A 539 -34.01 -17.70 -31.00
C SER A 539 -33.35 -19.06 -30.76
N ASP A 540 -33.83 -20.10 -31.44
CA ASP A 540 -33.19 -21.41 -31.43
C ASP A 540 -31.76 -21.34 -31.99
N ASN A 541 -31.48 -20.46 -32.96
CA ASN A 541 -30.14 -20.34 -33.56
C ASN A 541 -29.08 -19.86 -32.55
N ILE A 542 -29.39 -18.81 -31.79
CA ILE A 542 -28.46 -18.31 -30.76
C ILE A 542 -28.35 -19.32 -29.63
N SER A 543 -29.47 -19.95 -29.24
CA SER A 543 -29.47 -20.99 -28.21
C SER A 543 -28.58 -22.17 -28.60
N ASN A 544 -28.68 -22.65 -29.85
CA ASN A 544 -27.84 -23.72 -30.37
C ASN A 544 -26.36 -23.32 -30.50
N PHE A 545 -26.06 -22.08 -30.89
CA PHE A 545 -24.69 -21.59 -30.97
C PHE A 545 -23.98 -21.69 -29.61
N PHE A 546 -24.59 -21.11 -28.56
CA PHE A 546 -24.00 -21.18 -27.21
C PHE A 546 -24.10 -22.59 -26.59
N ALA A 547 -25.12 -23.39 -26.89
CA ALA A 547 -25.19 -24.78 -26.41
C ALA A 547 -24.05 -25.65 -26.98
N SER A 548 -23.60 -25.37 -28.21
CA SER A 548 -22.65 -26.22 -28.94
C SER A 548 -21.30 -26.43 -28.25
N LYS A 549 -20.83 -25.44 -27.48
CA LYS A 549 -19.57 -25.50 -26.72
C LYS A 549 -19.75 -25.41 -25.21
N ALA A 550 -20.98 -25.30 -24.70
CA ALA A 550 -21.24 -25.16 -23.27
C ALA A 550 -20.66 -26.32 -22.44
N ARG A 551 -20.41 -27.49 -23.04
CA ARG A 551 -19.81 -28.65 -22.37
C ARG A 551 -18.31 -28.84 -22.61
N ASN A 552 -17.66 -27.94 -23.34
CA ASN A 552 -16.21 -27.85 -23.45
C ASN A 552 -15.72 -27.00 -22.26
N ILE A 553 -15.37 -27.67 -21.17
CA ILE A 553 -15.11 -27.01 -19.88
C ILE A 553 -13.75 -26.32 -19.90
N VAL A 554 -13.75 -25.02 -19.70
CA VAL A 554 -12.53 -24.23 -19.45
C VAL A 554 -12.27 -24.20 -17.95
N SER A 555 -11.06 -24.55 -17.55
CA SER A 555 -10.58 -24.45 -16.18
C SER A 555 -9.65 -23.24 -16.01
N GLU A 556 -8.84 -22.96 -17.03
CA GLU A 556 -7.77 -21.96 -16.99
C GLU A 556 -7.76 -21.11 -18.27
N VAL A 557 -7.37 -19.85 -18.13
CA VAL A 557 -7.07 -18.96 -19.24
C VAL A 557 -5.69 -18.36 -19.02
N ASP A 558 -4.72 -18.84 -19.79
CA ASP A 558 -3.35 -18.33 -19.76
C ASP A 558 -3.24 -17.11 -20.67
N ILE A 559 -2.79 -15.98 -20.11
CA ILE A 559 -2.63 -14.73 -20.83
C ILE A 559 -1.15 -14.38 -20.90
N ASN A 560 -0.54 -14.67 -22.05
CA ASN A 560 0.87 -14.44 -22.29
C ASN A 560 1.10 -13.18 -23.13
N TYR A 561 2.33 -12.65 -23.09
CA TYR A 561 2.74 -11.55 -23.94
C TYR A 561 4.09 -11.81 -24.62
N SER A 562 4.33 -11.09 -25.71
CA SER A 562 5.65 -10.98 -26.34
C SER A 562 5.86 -9.57 -26.88
N VAL A 563 7.12 -9.11 -26.87
CA VAL A 563 7.49 -7.76 -27.34
C VAL A 563 8.37 -7.88 -28.58
N ASP A 564 7.93 -7.35 -29.72
CA ASP A 564 8.78 -7.19 -30.90
C ASP A 564 9.71 -6.01 -30.68
N ARG A 565 10.98 -6.25 -30.32
CA ARG A 565 11.94 -5.18 -30.03
C ARG A 565 12.35 -4.34 -31.25
N SER A 566 11.95 -4.69 -32.47
CA SER A 566 12.16 -3.83 -33.64
C SER A 566 11.22 -2.63 -33.68
N SER A 567 10.04 -2.73 -33.06
CA SER A 567 9.02 -1.67 -32.95
C SER A 567 8.57 -1.39 -31.51
N ASN A 568 8.95 -2.26 -30.57
CA ASN A 568 8.40 -2.42 -29.21
C ASN A 568 6.88 -2.67 -29.16
N THR A 569 6.27 -3.14 -30.26
CA THR A 569 4.86 -3.57 -30.26
C THR A 569 4.69 -4.81 -29.38
N VAL A 570 3.60 -4.86 -28.62
CA VAL A 570 3.28 -5.97 -27.73
C VAL A 570 2.18 -6.82 -28.35
N SER A 571 2.42 -8.12 -28.47
CA SER A 571 1.39 -9.12 -28.79
C SER A 571 0.95 -9.81 -27.52
N VAL A 572 -0.36 -9.84 -27.26
CA VAL A 572 -0.97 -10.51 -26.10
C VAL A 572 -1.82 -11.66 -26.59
N SER A 573 -1.64 -12.85 -26.02
CA SER A 573 -2.28 -14.10 -26.42
C SER A 573 -3.10 -14.68 -25.28
N HIS A 574 -4.37 -14.99 -25.53
CA HIS A 574 -5.24 -15.72 -24.58
C HIS A 574 -5.36 -17.17 -25.02
N ASN A 575 -5.11 -18.12 -24.11
CA ASN A 575 -5.24 -19.55 -24.38
C ASN A 575 -6.23 -20.16 -23.38
N TYR A 576 -7.28 -20.81 -23.88
CA TYR A 576 -8.31 -21.43 -23.05
C TYR A 576 -7.97 -22.91 -22.84
N LEU A 577 -7.84 -23.33 -21.58
CA LEU A 577 -7.32 -24.65 -21.21
C LEU A 577 -8.30 -25.42 -20.31
N ASP A 578 -8.28 -26.75 -20.41
CA ASP A 578 -8.98 -27.66 -19.48
C ASP A 578 -8.12 -27.93 -18.24
N SER A 579 -8.64 -28.72 -17.29
CA SER A 579 -7.92 -29.07 -16.06
C SER A 579 -6.66 -29.92 -16.25
N GLU A 580 -6.41 -30.41 -17.47
CA GLU A 580 -5.21 -31.17 -17.84
C GLU A 580 -4.20 -30.28 -18.61
N GLY A 581 -4.52 -29.00 -18.80
CA GLY A 581 -3.70 -28.05 -19.56
C GLY A 581 -3.82 -28.20 -21.08
N ASN A 582 -4.83 -28.92 -21.59
CA ASN A 582 -5.07 -29.02 -23.02
C ASN A 582 -5.94 -27.88 -23.53
N SER A 583 -5.72 -27.46 -24.78
CA SER A 583 -6.51 -26.39 -25.42
C SER A 583 -7.99 -26.77 -25.59
N VAL A 584 -8.87 -25.84 -25.23
CA VAL A 584 -10.33 -25.99 -25.25
C VAL A 584 -10.95 -25.04 -26.25
N ASP A 585 -11.57 -25.60 -27.27
CA ASP A 585 -12.41 -24.84 -28.20
C ASP A 585 -13.73 -24.44 -27.52
N THR A 586 -13.94 -23.15 -27.31
CA THR A 586 -15.07 -22.59 -26.54
C THR A 586 -15.65 -21.36 -27.23
N ILE A 587 -16.72 -20.78 -26.67
CA ILE A 587 -17.19 -19.45 -27.08
C ILE A 587 -16.51 -18.41 -26.19
N VAL A 588 -15.61 -17.63 -26.77
CA VAL A 588 -14.88 -16.56 -26.09
C VAL A 588 -15.61 -15.24 -26.27
N GLY A 589 -15.61 -14.37 -25.27
CA GLY A 589 -16.02 -12.97 -25.42
C GLY A 589 -14.81 -12.05 -25.50
N MET A 590 -14.64 -11.45 -26.67
CA MET A 590 -13.62 -10.47 -26.94
C MET A 590 -14.11 -9.09 -26.49
N HIS A 591 -13.44 -8.48 -25.52
CA HIS A 591 -13.69 -7.11 -25.07
C HIS A 591 -13.18 -6.09 -26.11
N PRO A 592 -13.55 -4.80 -26.01
CA PRO A 592 -13.10 -3.77 -26.95
C PRO A 592 -11.59 -3.75 -27.18
N MET A 593 -10.78 -3.87 -26.13
CA MET A 593 -9.32 -3.97 -26.28
C MET A 593 -8.87 -5.18 -27.12
N HIS A 594 -9.62 -6.27 -27.14
CA HIS A 594 -9.24 -7.47 -27.89
C HIS A 594 -9.58 -7.31 -29.36
N TRP A 595 -10.85 -7.06 -29.70
CA TRP A 595 -11.30 -7.07 -31.11
C TRP A 595 -10.95 -5.79 -31.86
N LYS A 596 -10.64 -4.67 -31.18
CA LYS A 596 -10.18 -3.44 -31.85
C LYS A 596 -8.72 -3.50 -32.27
N PHE A 597 -7.94 -4.35 -31.60
CA PHE A 597 -6.50 -4.54 -31.82
C PHE A 597 -6.17 -5.93 -32.40
N SER A 598 -7.16 -6.61 -32.96
CA SER A 598 -7.03 -7.93 -33.58
C SER A 598 -7.78 -7.99 -34.90
N ASP A 599 -7.24 -8.75 -35.85
CA ASP A 599 -7.93 -9.12 -37.09
C ASP A 599 -8.83 -10.36 -36.94
N GLN A 600 -8.95 -10.90 -35.72
CA GLN A 600 -9.75 -12.09 -35.43
C GLN A 600 -11.24 -11.86 -35.76
N GLU A 601 -11.78 -12.67 -36.66
CA GLU A 601 -13.20 -12.63 -37.00
C GLU A 601 -14.06 -13.07 -35.81
N THR A 602 -15.16 -12.36 -35.58
CA THR A 602 -16.16 -12.67 -34.54
C THR A 602 -17.49 -13.10 -35.17
N SER A 603 -18.32 -13.78 -34.39
CA SER A 603 -19.71 -14.06 -34.75
C SER A 603 -20.56 -12.78 -34.83
N GLU A 604 -21.83 -12.93 -35.26
CA GLU A 604 -22.82 -11.84 -35.23
C GLU A 604 -23.32 -11.51 -33.80
N TYR A 605 -23.04 -12.38 -32.83
CA TYR A 605 -23.50 -12.22 -31.45
C TYR A 605 -22.56 -11.31 -30.68
N LYS A 606 -23.15 -10.30 -30.02
CA LYS A 606 -22.44 -9.28 -29.25
C LYS A 606 -23.37 -8.64 -28.22
N ILE A 607 -22.80 -8.08 -27.16
CA ILE A 607 -23.57 -7.36 -26.14
C ILE A 607 -22.78 -6.19 -25.56
N ARG A 608 -23.48 -5.12 -25.18
CA ARG A 608 -22.87 -3.97 -24.49
C ARG A 608 -22.72 -4.28 -23.01
N SER A 609 -21.51 -4.11 -22.50
CA SER A 609 -21.19 -4.24 -21.10
C SER A 609 -20.57 -2.95 -20.53
N ALA A 610 -19.96 -3.01 -19.34
CA ALA A 610 -19.39 -1.85 -18.65
C ALA A 610 -18.17 -1.25 -19.38
N ARG A 611 -17.54 -2.01 -20.27
CA ARG A 611 -16.36 -1.57 -21.05
C ARG A 611 -16.67 -1.21 -22.50
N GLY A 612 -17.89 -1.42 -22.97
CA GLY A 612 -18.27 -1.32 -24.38
C GLY A 612 -18.82 -2.63 -24.93
N ILE A 613 -18.72 -2.85 -26.25
CA ILE A 613 -19.26 -4.06 -26.88
C ILE A 613 -18.31 -5.25 -26.71
N VAL A 614 -18.80 -6.31 -26.07
CA VAL A 614 -18.19 -7.65 -26.10
C VAL A 614 -18.70 -8.40 -27.32
N LYS A 615 -17.80 -8.96 -28.14
CA LYS A 615 -18.13 -9.76 -29.33
C LYS A 615 -17.74 -11.21 -29.11
N PHE A 616 -18.60 -12.15 -29.53
CA PHE A 616 -18.36 -13.57 -29.28
C PHE A 616 -17.74 -14.28 -30.48
N ALA A 617 -16.83 -15.22 -30.25
CA ALA A 617 -16.22 -16.06 -31.28
C ALA A 617 -16.03 -17.51 -30.78
N GLU A 618 -16.07 -18.49 -31.68
CA GLU A 618 -15.75 -19.89 -31.37
C GLU A 618 -14.25 -20.11 -31.60
N LEU A 619 -13.47 -20.19 -30.52
CA LEU A 619 -12.02 -20.21 -30.53
C LEU A 619 -11.48 -21.00 -29.34
N SER A 620 -10.24 -21.47 -29.46
CA SER A 620 -9.46 -21.99 -28.34
C SER A 620 -8.34 -21.04 -27.88
N SER A 621 -8.03 -20.04 -28.70
CA SER A 621 -7.10 -18.96 -28.40
C SER A 621 -7.35 -17.77 -29.34
N PHE A 622 -6.85 -16.59 -28.96
CA PHE A 622 -6.75 -15.43 -29.85
C PHE A 622 -5.60 -14.51 -29.44
N ASP A 623 -5.15 -13.68 -30.37
CA ASP A 623 -4.10 -12.69 -30.17
C ASP A 623 -4.58 -11.29 -30.53
N TYR A 624 -4.03 -10.27 -29.88
CA TYR A 624 -4.16 -8.86 -30.27
C TYR A 624 -2.84 -8.12 -30.06
N GLN A 625 -2.65 -7.00 -30.78
CA GLN A 625 -1.41 -6.24 -30.77
C GLN A 625 -1.64 -4.78 -30.36
N ILE A 626 -0.89 -4.34 -29.35
CA ILE A 626 -0.94 -2.96 -28.86
C ILE A 626 0.40 -2.25 -29.05
N PRO A 627 0.39 -0.97 -29.46
CA PRO A 627 1.60 -0.18 -29.59
C PRO A 627 2.15 0.25 -28.22
N PHE A 628 3.47 0.34 -28.10
CA PHE A 628 4.14 0.95 -26.97
C PHE A 628 4.45 2.42 -27.25
N VAL A 629 4.26 3.29 -26.25
CA VAL A 629 4.42 4.75 -26.40
C VAL A 629 5.89 5.18 -26.47
N GLY A 630 6.75 4.47 -25.75
CA GLY A 630 8.10 4.93 -25.44
C GLY A 630 8.12 5.73 -24.14
N ILE A 631 9.27 5.70 -23.46
CA ILE A 631 9.51 6.38 -22.18
C ILE A 631 10.84 7.13 -22.23
N LEU A 632 11.07 8.06 -21.32
CA LEU A 632 12.39 8.67 -21.09
C LEU A 632 12.69 8.72 -19.57
N PRO A 633 13.98 8.74 -19.16
CA PRO A 633 14.32 8.88 -17.74
C PRO A 633 14.01 10.27 -17.17
N LEU A 634 14.00 11.29 -18.03
CA LEU A 634 13.61 12.68 -17.77
C LEU A 634 13.37 13.35 -19.13
N MET A 635 12.78 14.54 -19.16
CA MET A 635 12.77 15.36 -20.38
C MET A 635 14.21 15.83 -20.71
N PRO A 636 14.63 15.94 -21.97
CA PRO A 636 15.96 16.44 -22.31
C PRO A 636 16.07 17.95 -22.06
N SER A 637 17.14 18.39 -21.42
CA SER A 637 17.49 19.81 -21.31
C SER A 637 18.08 20.32 -22.63
N ILE A 638 17.32 21.14 -23.36
CA ILE A 638 17.71 21.65 -24.68
C ILE A 638 18.26 23.07 -24.55
N PRO A 639 19.54 23.33 -24.90
CA PRO A 639 20.14 24.65 -24.82
C PRO A 639 19.33 25.74 -25.56
N ASP A 640 19.35 26.95 -25.02
CA ASP A 640 18.70 28.15 -25.58
C ASP A 640 17.15 28.11 -25.66
N THR A 641 16.48 27.18 -24.95
CA THR A 641 15.01 27.05 -24.95
C THR A 641 14.31 27.60 -23.69
N TYR A 642 15.08 27.88 -22.64
CA TYR A 642 14.66 28.45 -21.36
C TYR A 642 15.77 29.35 -20.77
N ASP A 643 15.43 30.16 -19.77
CA ASP A 643 16.43 30.92 -19.01
C ASP A 643 17.06 30.02 -17.96
N VAL A 644 18.32 29.66 -18.19
CA VAL A 644 19.08 28.77 -17.29
C VAL A 644 19.19 29.34 -15.87
N ASN A 645 19.33 30.66 -15.71
CA ASN A 645 19.48 31.26 -14.37
C ASN A 645 18.18 31.13 -13.56
N THR A 646 17.02 31.20 -14.23
CA THR A 646 15.72 31.00 -13.58
C THR A 646 15.59 29.56 -13.10
N LEU A 647 15.97 28.58 -13.93
CA LEU A 647 15.94 27.17 -13.56
C LEU A 647 16.93 26.85 -12.43
N GLU A 648 18.16 27.37 -12.51
CA GLU A 648 19.18 27.26 -11.45
C GLU A 648 18.64 27.83 -10.12
N GLN A 649 17.98 28.98 -10.15
CA GLN A 649 17.39 29.58 -8.95
C GLN A 649 16.30 28.68 -8.34
N PHE A 650 15.42 28.07 -9.14
CA PHE A 650 14.41 27.15 -8.59
C PHE A 650 15.02 25.90 -7.94
N ILE A 651 16.12 25.40 -8.48
CA ILE A 651 16.87 24.29 -7.85
C ILE A 651 17.52 24.78 -6.56
N GLN A 652 18.16 25.96 -6.56
CA GLN A 652 18.76 26.54 -5.35
C GLN A 652 17.72 26.83 -4.25
N ASP A 653 16.52 27.26 -4.61
CA ASP A 653 15.42 27.49 -3.66
C ASP A 653 15.01 26.17 -2.99
N TYR A 654 14.93 25.08 -3.76
CA TYR A 654 14.70 23.74 -3.23
C TYR A 654 15.84 23.30 -2.29
N MET A 655 17.10 23.50 -2.69
CA MET A 655 18.27 23.17 -1.86
C MET A 655 18.33 23.98 -0.56
N THR A 656 17.91 25.25 -0.58
CA THR A 656 17.97 26.15 0.58
C THR A 656 17.05 25.71 1.71
N GLY A 657 15.98 24.97 1.41
CA GLY A 657 15.11 24.40 2.43
C GLY A 657 15.82 23.35 3.30
N GLY A 658 16.82 22.66 2.77
CA GLY A 658 17.56 21.60 3.48
C GLY A 658 16.83 20.26 3.57
N GLU A 659 17.48 19.28 4.20
CA GLU A 659 17.03 17.88 4.27
C GLU A 659 15.68 17.72 5.01
N ASP A 660 15.41 18.52 6.03
CA ASP A 660 14.15 18.45 6.79
C ASP A 660 12.94 19.03 6.06
N SER A 661 13.18 19.74 4.94
CA SER A 661 12.12 20.48 4.23
C SER A 661 11.56 19.76 3.00
N TRP A 662 12.32 18.85 2.40
CA TRP A 662 11.92 18.24 1.13
C TRP A 662 10.99 17.04 1.30
N ILE A 663 11.03 16.40 2.47
CA ILE A 663 10.14 15.33 2.91
C ILE A 663 9.68 15.60 4.35
N ASN A 664 8.37 15.55 4.58
CA ASN A 664 7.76 15.76 5.89
C ASN A 664 6.72 14.68 6.22
N SER A 665 6.74 13.57 5.49
CA SER A 665 5.91 12.40 5.69
C SER A 665 6.80 11.19 5.98
N THR A 666 6.20 10.24 6.68
CA THR A 666 6.77 8.95 7.05
C THR A 666 6.00 7.79 6.41
N ASP A 667 4.86 8.04 5.76
CA ASP A 667 4.07 7.02 5.05
C ASP A 667 4.56 6.74 3.63
N THR A 668 4.27 5.55 3.13
CA THR A 668 4.73 5.09 1.81
C THR A 668 4.25 5.97 0.64
N TYR A 669 3.04 6.54 0.67
CA TYR A 669 2.53 7.29 -0.48
C TYR A 669 3.15 8.68 -0.59
N TRP A 670 3.05 9.48 0.47
CA TRP A 670 3.52 10.86 0.45
C TRP A 670 5.05 10.93 0.44
N SER A 671 5.73 10.00 1.11
CA SER A 671 7.18 9.83 0.96
C SER A 671 7.54 9.47 -0.48
N GLY A 672 6.81 8.54 -1.10
CA GLY A 672 6.97 8.18 -2.51
C GLY A 672 6.87 9.38 -3.44
N LYS A 673 5.82 10.21 -3.30
CA LYS A 673 5.68 11.44 -4.10
C LYS A 673 6.86 12.40 -3.93
N ALA A 674 7.36 12.56 -2.70
CA ALA A 674 8.55 13.35 -2.44
C ALA A 674 9.82 12.77 -3.12
N TYR A 675 9.98 11.45 -3.11
CA TYR A 675 11.10 10.77 -3.78
C TYR A 675 11.05 10.94 -5.30
N GLY A 676 9.87 10.81 -5.91
CA GLY A 676 9.67 11.06 -7.33
C GLY A 676 10.03 12.49 -7.72
N LYS A 677 9.56 13.48 -6.96
CA LYS A 677 9.88 14.90 -7.12
C LYS A 677 11.39 15.15 -7.04
N ALA A 678 12.06 14.61 -6.02
CA ALA A 678 13.50 14.74 -5.85
C ALA A 678 14.29 14.10 -7.01
N ALA A 679 13.85 12.95 -7.51
CA ALA A 679 14.46 12.28 -8.65
C ALA A 679 14.40 13.14 -9.93
N GLU A 680 13.27 13.80 -10.21
CA GLU A 680 13.15 14.72 -11.35
C GLU A 680 14.09 15.94 -11.19
N ILE A 681 14.14 16.55 -10.00
CA ILE A 681 15.01 17.71 -9.74
C ILE A 681 16.50 17.33 -9.86
N ALA A 682 16.91 16.19 -9.30
CA ALA A 682 18.29 15.70 -9.42
C ALA A 682 18.70 15.47 -10.88
N GLY A 683 17.81 14.85 -11.66
CA GLY A 683 18.02 14.62 -13.08
C GLY A 683 18.18 15.93 -13.87
N ILE A 684 17.32 16.91 -13.61
CA ILE A 684 17.36 18.24 -14.26
C ILE A 684 18.62 19.01 -13.87
N ALA A 685 18.95 19.05 -12.57
CA ALA A 685 20.14 19.74 -12.06
C ALA A 685 21.42 19.24 -12.75
N ARG A 686 21.57 17.91 -12.87
CA ARG A 686 22.69 17.31 -13.60
C ARG A 686 22.69 17.66 -15.08
N ALA A 687 21.52 17.66 -15.73
CA ALA A 687 21.40 17.94 -17.15
C ALA A 687 21.81 19.38 -17.52
N ILE A 688 21.75 20.32 -16.57
CA ILE A 688 22.18 21.72 -16.76
C ILE A 688 23.55 22.05 -16.13
N GLY A 689 24.24 21.07 -15.54
CA GLY A 689 25.59 21.23 -14.98
C GLY A 689 25.65 21.66 -13.51
N MET A 690 24.54 21.58 -12.76
CA MET A 690 24.49 21.74 -11.30
C MET A 690 24.83 20.41 -10.60
N ASP A 691 26.04 19.91 -10.83
CA ASP A 691 26.44 18.57 -10.42
C ASP A 691 26.45 18.38 -8.89
N GLN A 692 26.83 19.42 -8.14
CA GLN A 692 26.90 19.38 -6.68
C GLN A 692 25.51 19.26 -6.05
N GLU A 693 24.56 20.06 -6.51
CA GLU A 693 23.17 20.01 -6.08
C GLU A 693 22.54 18.68 -6.45
N ALA A 694 22.77 18.18 -7.66
CA ALA A 694 22.33 16.86 -8.07
C ALA A 694 22.89 15.74 -7.17
N ASP A 695 24.20 15.76 -6.88
CA ASP A 695 24.84 14.77 -6.00
C ASP A 695 24.27 14.81 -4.58
N GLN A 696 23.95 16.00 -4.06
CA GLN A 696 23.36 16.15 -2.73
C GLN A 696 21.94 15.57 -2.67
N ILE A 697 21.10 15.83 -3.68
CA ILE A 697 19.74 15.27 -3.76
C ILE A 697 19.79 13.74 -3.91
N ILE A 698 20.71 13.22 -4.72
CA ILE A 698 20.92 11.76 -4.83
C ILE A 698 21.37 11.15 -3.50
N GLN A 699 22.19 11.85 -2.70
CA GLN A 699 22.56 11.40 -1.36
C GLN A 699 21.37 11.36 -0.41
N TRP A 700 20.50 12.37 -0.42
CA TRP A 700 19.26 12.36 0.36
C TRP A 700 18.35 11.19 -0.03
N LEU A 701 18.17 10.97 -1.34
CA LEU A 701 17.41 9.82 -1.84
C LEU A 701 18.01 8.49 -1.41
N LYS A 702 19.34 8.33 -1.48
CA LYS A 702 20.03 7.13 -1.01
C LYS A 702 19.78 6.89 0.47
N SER A 703 19.92 7.94 1.30
CA SER A 703 19.69 7.88 2.75
C SER A 703 18.28 7.39 3.07
N GLN A 704 17.27 8.04 2.48
CA GLN A 704 15.87 7.66 2.69
C GLN A 704 15.56 6.25 2.19
N LEU A 705 16.00 5.86 0.99
CA LEU A 705 15.70 4.51 0.49
C LEU A 705 16.47 3.43 1.24
N SER A 706 17.71 3.68 1.70
CA SER A 706 18.44 2.71 2.53
C SER A 706 17.81 2.52 3.91
N ASP A 707 17.24 3.58 4.48
CA ASP A 707 16.45 3.54 5.73
C ASP A 707 15.23 2.63 5.54
N TRP A 708 14.39 2.93 4.53
CA TRP A 708 13.26 2.07 4.15
C TRP A 708 13.63 0.61 3.87
N PHE A 709 14.84 0.36 3.37
CA PHE A 709 15.33 -0.97 3.03
C PHE A 709 16.04 -1.68 4.18
N THR A 710 15.95 -1.15 5.39
CA THR A 710 16.49 -1.74 6.61
C THR A 710 15.34 -1.85 7.60
N ALA A 711 15.08 -3.05 8.14
CA ALA A 711 14.01 -3.26 9.10
C ALA A 711 14.48 -3.23 10.56
N GLU A 712 15.78 -3.23 10.79
CA GLU A 712 16.39 -3.25 12.12
C GLU A 712 17.52 -2.21 12.22
N THR A 713 17.38 -1.32 13.19
CA THR A 713 18.43 -0.39 13.61
C THR A 713 18.76 -0.61 15.09
N GLY A 714 20.06 -0.66 15.43
CA GLY A 714 20.48 -0.75 16.84
C GLY A 714 20.16 -2.09 17.53
N GLY A 715 19.77 -3.14 16.78
CA GLY A 715 19.42 -4.45 17.33
C GLY A 715 17.95 -4.61 17.72
N ALA A 716 17.08 -3.68 17.30
CA ALA A 716 15.64 -3.76 17.44
C ALA A 716 14.96 -3.42 16.11
N LEU A 717 13.75 -3.95 15.88
CA LEU A 717 12.95 -3.58 14.72
C LEU A 717 12.61 -2.09 14.75
N ASP A 718 12.68 -1.45 13.59
CA ASP A 718 12.28 -0.06 13.45
C ASP A 718 10.77 0.10 13.72
N GLU A 719 10.35 1.32 14.07
CA GLU A 719 8.93 1.63 14.33
C GLU A 719 8.23 2.24 13.11
N VAL A 720 8.99 2.84 12.21
CA VAL A 720 8.51 3.53 11.01
C VAL A 720 9.48 3.27 9.86
N ARG A 721 9.02 3.43 8.62
CA ARG A 721 9.90 3.38 7.43
C ARG A 721 10.71 2.08 7.31
N TYR A 722 10.04 0.95 7.38
CA TYR A 722 10.63 -0.34 7.03
C TYR A 722 9.60 -1.23 6.33
N PHE A 723 10.06 -2.32 5.72
CA PHE A 723 9.18 -3.30 5.09
C PHE A 723 9.05 -4.58 5.91
N VAL A 724 7.85 -5.16 5.86
CA VAL A 724 7.49 -6.44 6.46
C VAL A 724 6.93 -7.37 5.39
N TYR A 725 7.38 -8.62 5.37
CA TYR A 725 6.78 -9.67 4.56
C TYR A 725 5.69 -10.39 5.36
N ASP A 726 4.45 -10.33 4.87
CA ASP A 726 3.32 -11.09 5.40
C ASP A 726 3.19 -12.41 4.62
N GLU A 727 3.62 -13.51 5.24
CA GLU A 727 3.59 -14.86 4.64
C GLU A 727 2.18 -15.45 4.50
N GLU A 728 1.18 -14.90 5.18
CA GLU A 728 -0.20 -15.39 5.09
C GLU A 728 -0.88 -14.82 3.84
N TRP A 729 -0.57 -13.57 3.51
CA TRP A 729 -1.12 -12.87 2.34
C TRP A 729 -0.16 -12.81 1.15
N ASP A 730 1.02 -13.41 1.28
CA ASP A 730 2.09 -13.41 0.29
C ASP A 730 2.34 -12.00 -0.24
N THR A 731 2.63 -11.04 0.66
CA THR A 731 2.68 -9.61 0.33
C THR A 731 3.68 -8.83 1.16
N LEU A 732 4.24 -7.78 0.58
CA LEU A 732 5.10 -6.84 1.28
C LEU A 732 4.26 -5.66 1.82
N LEU A 733 4.56 -5.23 3.04
CA LEU A 733 3.87 -4.14 3.74
C LEU A 733 4.90 -3.10 4.17
N GLY A 734 4.68 -1.83 3.81
CA GLY A 734 5.55 -0.72 4.19
C GLY A 734 4.99 0.01 5.40
N ILE A 735 5.77 0.08 6.48
CA ILE A 735 5.31 0.59 7.77
C ILE A 735 5.29 2.11 7.81
N GLU A 736 4.18 2.60 8.37
CA GLU A 736 3.42 3.78 7.97
C GLU A 736 2.65 3.60 6.66
N GLU A 737 1.48 2.99 6.83
CA GLU A 737 0.51 2.76 5.77
C GLU A 737 -0.29 4.03 5.47
N ALA A 738 -0.77 4.12 4.23
CA ALA A 738 -1.73 5.13 3.83
C ALA A 738 -2.77 4.52 2.90
N PHE A 739 -3.97 5.10 2.87
CA PHE A 739 -5.04 4.72 1.93
C PHE A 739 -5.46 3.23 1.96
N GLY A 740 -5.22 2.54 3.08
CA GLY A 740 -5.56 1.13 3.25
C GLY A 740 -4.56 0.16 2.62
N SER A 741 -3.31 0.59 2.42
CA SER A 741 -2.24 -0.26 1.88
C SER A 741 -1.93 -1.50 2.71
N HIS A 742 -2.36 -1.61 3.97
CA HIS A 742 -2.34 -2.91 4.67
C HIS A 742 -3.71 -3.60 4.63
N GLN A 743 -4.72 -3.03 5.30
CA GLN A 743 -5.99 -3.72 5.54
C GLN A 743 -6.75 -4.10 4.26
N ARG A 744 -6.52 -3.35 3.18
CA ARG A 744 -7.12 -3.61 1.86
C ARG A 744 -6.09 -4.10 0.85
N LEU A 745 -4.81 -4.10 1.23
CA LEU A 745 -3.66 -4.22 0.34
C LEU A 745 -3.71 -3.22 -0.82
N ALA A 746 -4.35 -2.06 -0.63
CA ALA A 746 -4.61 -1.14 -1.73
C ALA A 746 -3.33 -0.47 -2.23
N ASP A 747 -3.29 -0.14 -3.52
CA ASP A 747 -2.39 0.88 -4.08
C ASP A 747 -0.89 0.59 -4.02
N HIS A 748 -0.46 -0.66 -3.78
CA HIS A 748 0.97 -1.02 -3.74
C HIS A 748 1.74 -0.55 -4.98
N HIS A 749 1.20 -0.78 -6.18
CA HIS A 749 1.79 -0.26 -7.41
C HIS A 749 1.91 1.27 -7.44
N PHE A 750 0.96 2.03 -6.89
CA PHE A 750 1.06 3.49 -6.82
C PHE A 750 2.16 3.90 -5.84
N HIS A 751 2.19 3.33 -4.63
CA HIS A 751 3.16 3.67 -3.59
C HIS A 751 4.57 3.24 -4.00
N TYR A 752 4.79 1.94 -4.21
CA TYR A 752 6.10 1.35 -4.47
C TYR A 752 6.62 1.71 -5.87
N GLY A 753 5.74 2.09 -6.79
CA GLY A 753 6.11 2.67 -8.08
C GLY A 753 6.97 3.91 -7.96
N TYR A 754 6.69 4.79 -6.98
CA TYR A 754 7.53 5.96 -6.71
C TYR A 754 8.90 5.59 -6.13
N PHE A 755 8.96 4.58 -5.26
CA PHE A 755 10.24 4.06 -4.73
C PHE A 755 11.10 3.52 -5.86
N VAL A 756 10.53 2.69 -6.74
CA VAL A 756 11.23 2.14 -7.91
C VAL A 756 11.63 3.27 -8.87
N ARG A 757 10.79 4.29 -9.07
CA ARG A 757 11.12 5.46 -9.90
C ARG A 757 12.31 6.25 -9.37
N ALA A 758 12.36 6.48 -8.06
CA ALA A 758 13.46 7.19 -7.41
C ALA A 758 14.74 6.34 -7.40
N ALA A 759 14.62 5.05 -7.06
CA ALA A 759 15.72 4.10 -7.14
C ALA A 759 16.31 4.06 -8.55
N ALA A 760 15.49 4.01 -9.60
CA ALA A 760 15.98 4.03 -10.98
C ALA A 760 16.82 5.27 -11.30
N GLU A 761 16.51 6.45 -10.74
CA GLU A 761 17.37 7.63 -10.91
C GLU A 761 18.68 7.51 -10.13
N ILE A 762 18.67 6.99 -8.90
CA ILE A 762 19.90 6.67 -8.16
C ILE A 762 20.78 5.72 -8.99
N CYS A 763 20.19 4.64 -9.50
CA CYS A 763 20.88 3.62 -10.30
C CYS A 763 21.47 4.19 -11.59
N ARG A 764 20.77 5.13 -12.22
CA ARG A 764 21.24 5.80 -13.45
C ARG A 764 22.53 6.58 -13.20
N GLN A 765 22.66 7.19 -12.02
CA GLN A 765 23.87 7.93 -11.61
C GLN A 765 24.94 7.01 -11.00
N ASP A 766 24.54 6.01 -10.25
CA ASP A 766 25.40 5.09 -9.53
C ASP A 766 24.85 3.66 -9.58
N ARG A 767 25.24 2.94 -10.64
CA ARG A 767 24.88 1.53 -10.82
C ARG A 767 25.41 0.61 -9.72
N SER A 768 26.39 1.02 -8.93
CA SER A 768 26.92 0.15 -7.87
C SER A 768 25.94 0.01 -6.70
N TRP A 769 25.15 1.07 -6.43
CA TRP A 769 24.11 1.07 -5.40
C TRP A 769 23.00 0.03 -5.67
N CYS A 770 22.77 -0.32 -6.94
CA CYS A 770 21.81 -1.36 -7.33
C CYS A 770 22.45 -2.69 -7.73
N SER A 771 23.69 -2.93 -7.33
CA SER A 771 24.28 -4.27 -7.45
C SER A 771 23.56 -5.28 -6.57
N GLN A 772 23.78 -6.57 -6.84
CA GLN A 772 23.20 -7.67 -6.07
C GLN A 772 23.70 -7.70 -4.62
N GLU A 773 24.90 -7.17 -4.36
CA GLU A 773 25.46 -7.02 -3.01
C GLU A 773 24.99 -5.73 -2.30
N GLN A 774 24.25 -4.87 -2.98
CA GLN A 774 23.72 -3.61 -2.44
C GLN A 774 22.17 -3.65 -2.44
N TYR A 775 21.49 -2.55 -2.76
CA TYR A 775 20.03 -2.44 -2.65
C TYR A 775 19.28 -2.89 -3.90
N GLY A 776 19.97 -3.43 -4.92
CA GLY A 776 19.33 -3.98 -6.13
C GLY A 776 18.22 -5.00 -5.82
N PRO A 777 18.47 -6.01 -4.98
CA PRO A 777 17.48 -7.00 -4.59
C PRO A 777 16.25 -6.41 -3.87
N MET A 778 16.40 -5.33 -3.11
CA MET A 778 15.26 -4.64 -2.47
C MET A 778 14.40 -3.90 -3.49
N VAL A 779 15.00 -3.26 -4.49
CA VAL A 779 14.23 -2.64 -5.58
C VAL A 779 13.45 -3.70 -6.37
N GLU A 780 14.08 -4.85 -6.65
CA GLU A 780 13.40 -5.97 -7.30
C GLU A 780 12.32 -6.59 -6.41
N LEU A 781 12.50 -6.64 -5.08
CA LEU A 781 11.48 -7.10 -4.13
C LEU A 781 10.21 -6.25 -4.22
N LEU A 782 10.35 -4.92 -4.24
CA LEU A 782 9.21 -4.01 -4.44
C LEU A 782 8.50 -4.26 -5.77
N ILE A 783 9.25 -4.47 -6.86
CA ILE A 783 8.68 -4.79 -8.18
C ILE A 783 7.92 -6.12 -8.13
N ARG A 784 8.49 -7.13 -7.47
CA ARG A 784 7.88 -8.47 -7.36
C ARG A 784 6.58 -8.44 -6.56
N ASP A 785 6.45 -7.57 -5.56
CA ASP A 785 5.20 -7.45 -4.81
C ASP A 785 4.01 -7.01 -5.68
N TYR A 786 4.15 -5.93 -6.47
CA TYR A 786 3.03 -5.43 -7.29
C TYR A 786 2.98 -5.99 -8.72
N ALA A 787 4.09 -6.57 -9.19
CA ALA A 787 4.30 -7.08 -10.55
C ALA A 787 5.16 -8.37 -10.59
N GLY A 788 4.87 -9.31 -9.70
CA GLY A 788 5.52 -10.62 -9.59
C GLY A 788 5.47 -11.44 -10.88
N ASP A 789 6.44 -12.32 -11.06
CA ASP A 789 6.52 -13.21 -12.22
C ASP A 789 5.73 -14.51 -11.98
N PRO A 790 5.30 -15.22 -13.04
CA PRO A 790 4.72 -16.54 -12.89
C PRO A 790 5.65 -17.50 -12.14
N GLY A 791 5.18 -18.07 -11.04
CA GLY A 791 5.95 -18.99 -10.19
C GLY A 791 6.93 -18.32 -9.21
N ASP A 792 6.78 -17.02 -8.96
CA ASP A 792 7.50 -16.34 -7.86
C ASP A 792 7.22 -17.02 -6.52
N GLU A 793 8.25 -17.20 -5.69
CA GLU A 793 8.16 -17.92 -4.41
C GLU A 793 7.49 -17.11 -3.29
N MET A 794 7.36 -15.79 -3.44
CA MET A 794 6.87 -14.89 -2.39
C MET A 794 5.59 -14.14 -2.76
N PHE A 795 5.30 -13.93 -4.06
CA PHE A 795 4.24 -13.03 -4.47
C PHE A 795 3.40 -13.58 -5.63
N PRO A 796 2.09 -13.30 -5.70
CA PRO A 796 1.28 -13.70 -6.84
C PRO A 796 1.74 -12.98 -8.12
N SER A 797 1.60 -13.68 -9.25
CA SER A 797 1.90 -13.13 -10.58
C SER A 797 1.09 -11.86 -10.82
N LEU A 798 1.77 -10.77 -11.21
CA LEU A 798 1.16 -9.49 -11.58
C LEU A 798 0.11 -9.01 -10.57
N ARG A 799 0.43 -8.96 -9.27
CA ARG A 799 -0.56 -8.66 -8.21
C ARG A 799 -1.54 -7.56 -8.59
N ASN A 800 -1.10 -6.34 -8.90
CA ASN A 800 -2.03 -5.24 -9.21
C ASN A 800 -2.57 -5.29 -10.64
N PHE A 801 -1.80 -5.79 -11.61
CA PHE A 801 -2.21 -5.79 -13.01
C PHE A 801 -3.11 -6.99 -13.33
N ASP A 802 -4.29 -6.75 -13.91
CA ASP A 802 -5.21 -7.80 -14.33
C ASP A 802 -5.06 -8.09 -15.83
N PRO A 803 -4.43 -9.21 -16.24
CA PRO A 803 -4.19 -9.50 -17.64
C PRO A 803 -5.49 -9.67 -18.44
N ALA A 804 -6.59 -10.08 -17.80
CA ALA A 804 -7.86 -10.27 -18.48
C ALA A 804 -8.56 -8.95 -18.83
N ASN A 805 -8.29 -7.89 -18.06
CA ASN A 805 -8.77 -6.53 -18.31
C ASN A 805 -7.77 -5.67 -19.08
N GLY A 806 -6.47 -5.97 -18.96
CA GLY A 806 -5.37 -5.21 -19.58
C GLY A 806 -5.00 -3.93 -18.83
N PHE A 807 -5.39 -3.79 -17.56
CA PHE A 807 -5.05 -2.67 -16.69
C PHE A 807 -5.05 -3.11 -15.22
N SER A 808 -4.60 -2.23 -14.33
CA SER A 808 -4.44 -2.55 -12.90
C SER A 808 -5.72 -2.34 -12.09
N TRP A 809 -5.91 -3.13 -11.05
CA TRP A 809 -6.86 -2.84 -9.98
C TRP A 809 -6.13 -2.26 -8.77
N ALA A 810 -6.75 -1.26 -8.14
CA ALA A 810 -6.21 -0.52 -7.01
C ALA A 810 -6.53 -1.18 -5.67
N ASP A 811 -7.70 -1.82 -5.55
CA ASP A 811 -8.18 -2.37 -4.28
C ASP A 811 -7.99 -3.89 -4.20
N GLY A 812 -7.20 -4.37 -3.26
CA GLY A 812 -6.93 -5.80 -3.08
C GLY A 812 -8.18 -6.58 -2.69
N LYS A 813 -9.05 -5.97 -1.87
CA LYS A 813 -10.24 -6.59 -1.26
C LYS A 813 -11.47 -6.61 -2.16
N ALA A 814 -11.65 -5.64 -3.05
CA ALA A 814 -12.76 -5.57 -4.00
C ALA A 814 -14.17 -5.74 -3.38
N ASP A 815 -14.36 -5.30 -2.14
CA ASP A 815 -15.59 -5.48 -1.34
C ASP A 815 -16.59 -4.32 -1.50
N ALA A 816 -16.74 -3.84 -2.73
CA ALA A 816 -17.76 -2.86 -3.09
C ALA A 816 -18.88 -3.48 -3.92
N LEU A 817 -20.06 -2.85 -3.91
CA LEU A 817 -21.16 -3.25 -4.80
C LEU A 817 -20.73 -3.24 -6.27
N GLN A 818 -19.93 -2.25 -6.69
CA GLN A 818 -19.46 -2.14 -8.07
C GLN A 818 -18.27 -3.06 -8.41
N GLY A 819 -17.76 -3.86 -7.45
CA GLY A 819 -16.57 -4.70 -7.59
C GLY A 819 -15.27 -3.91 -7.35
N ASN A 820 -14.20 -4.27 -8.06
CA ASN A 820 -12.91 -3.61 -7.93
C ASN A 820 -12.88 -2.25 -8.67
N ASN A 821 -11.89 -1.40 -8.40
CA ASN A 821 -11.73 -0.08 -9.00
C ASN A 821 -10.28 0.31 -9.33
N ASN A 822 -10.10 1.28 -10.23
CA ASN A 822 -8.86 2.01 -10.42
C ASN A 822 -9.19 3.48 -10.76
N GLU A 823 -8.53 4.41 -10.09
CA GLU A 823 -8.58 5.84 -10.39
C GLU A 823 -7.40 6.25 -11.28
N SER A 824 -6.17 6.23 -10.74
CA SER A 824 -4.98 6.85 -11.34
C SER A 824 -4.22 5.93 -12.32
N THR A 825 -4.57 5.98 -13.60
CA THR A 825 -3.82 5.21 -14.63
C THR A 825 -2.39 5.75 -14.85
N SER A 826 -2.16 7.04 -14.59
CA SER A 826 -0.85 7.68 -14.70
C SER A 826 0.12 7.21 -13.63
N GLU A 827 -0.35 6.94 -12.40
CA GLU A 827 0.51 6.34 -11.38
C GLU A 827 0.86 4.90 -11.71
N ALA A 828 -0.07 4.10 -12.23
CA ALA A 828 0.27 2.77 -12.75
C ALA A 828 1.30 2.84 -13.90
N ALA A 829 1.14 3.80 -14.83
CA ALA A 829 2.11 4.01 -15.91
C ALA A 829 3.48 4.47 -15.40
N ASN A 830 3.52 5.29 -14.34
CA ASN A 830 4.76 5.66 -13.65
C ASN A 830 5.48 4.41 -13.10
N SER A 831 4.76 3.53 -12.41
CA SER A 831 5.33 2.30 -11.85
C SER A 831 5.89 1.38 -12.93
N TYR A 832 5.11 1.11 -13.98
CA TYR A 832 5.55 0.24 -15.07
C TYR A 832 6.65 0.85 -15.92
N GLY A 833 6.62 2.16 -16.13
CA GLY A 833 7.72 2.90 -16.76
C GLY A 833 9.00 2.83 -15.93
N ALA A 834 8.90 2.87 -14.60
CA ALA A 834 10.04 2.73 -13.69
C ALA A 834 10.68 1.34 -13.76
N ILE A 835 9.89 0.28 -13.95
CA ILE A 835 10.42 -1.08 -14.24
C ILE A 835 11.25 -1.06 -15.53
N ILE A 836 10.77 -0.40 -16.59
CA ILE A 836 11.52 -0.28 -17.86
C ILE A 836 12.84 0.46 -17.63
N LEU A 837 12.81 1.60 -16.93
CA LEU A 837 14.01 2.36 -16.59
C LEU A 837 15.03 1.50 -15.83
N TYR A 838 14.58 0.86 -14.75
CA TYR A 838 15.42 0.00 -13.93
C TYR A 838 16.02 -1.15 -14.77
N GLY A 839 15.21 -1.86 -15.55
CA GLY A 839 15.66 -2.95 -16.42
C GLY A 839 16.66 -2.50 -17.50
N LEU A 840 16.51 -1.30 -18.06
CA LEU A 840 17.49 -0.74 -19.00
C LEU A 840 18.82 -0.40 -18.32
N ILE A 841 18.79 0.09 -17.07
CA ILE A 841 19.98 0.46 -16.30
C ILE A 841 20.75 -0.78 -15.83
N THR A 842 20.04 -1.81 -15.37
CA THR A 842 20.61 -3.08 -14.88
C THR A 842 20.83 -4.11 -15.99
N ASN A 843 20.45 -3.79 -17.23
CA ASN A 843 20.48 -4.68 -18.39
C ASN A 843 19.67 -5.99 -18.18
N ASN A 844 18.54 -5.89 -17.48
CA ASN A 844 17.58 -6.98 -17.28
C ASN A 844 16.46 -6.88 -18.34
N GLN A 845 16.57 -7.67 -19.42
CA GLN A 845 15.61 -7.63 -20.52
C GLN A 845 14.24 -8.20 -20.17
N GLU A 846 14.14 -9.07 -19.16
CA GLU A 846 12.86 -9.60 -18.68
C GLU A 846 12.04 -8.48 -18.03
N LEU A 847 12.67 -7.69 -17.15
CA LEU A 847 12.04 -6.49 -16.59
C LEU A 847 11.69 -5.46 -17.67
N VAL A 848 12.57 -5.23 -18.66
CA VAL A 848 12.24 -4.32 -19.78
C VAL A 848 11.00 -4.79 -20.53
N ASN A 849 10.90 -6.07 -20.88
CA ASN A 849 9.76 -6.57 -21.64
C ASN A 849 8.47 -6.61 -20.79
N LYS A 850 8.56 -6.98 -19.51
CA LYS A 850 7.44 -6.90 -18.55
C LYS A 850 6.93 -5.47 -18.42
N GLY A 851 7.83 -4.52 -18.16
CA GLY A 851 7.48 -3.10 -18.07
C GLY A 851 6.83 -2.57 -19.35
N ILE A 852 7.35 -2.94 -20.55
CA ILE A 852 6.75 -2.56 -21.83
C ILE A 852 5.32 -3.13 -21.98
N TYR A 853 5.10 -4.40 -21.64
CA TYR A 853 3.76 -5.00 -21.69
C TYR A 853 2.77 -4.28 -20.77
N LEU A 854 3.13 -4.09 -19.51
CA LEU A 854 2.25 -3.45 -18.52
C LEU A 854 1.97 -2.00 -18.89
N HIS A 855 2.99 -1.25 -19.33
CA HIS A 855 2.86 0.15 -19.75
C HIS A 855 2.01 0.31 -21.01
N ALA A 856 2.26 -0.49 -22.05
CA ALA A 856 1.50 -0.45 -23.30
C ALA A 856 0.02 -0.81 -23.05
N SER A 857 -0.24 -1.79 -22.20
CA SER A 857 -1.60 -2.21 -21.85
C SER A 857 -2.35 -1.13 -21.09
N THR A 858 -1.72 -0.53 -20.06
CA THR A 858 -2.27 0.63 -19.34
C THR A 858 -2.57 1.79 -20.29
N SER A 859 -1.66 2.09 -21.23
CA SER A 859 -1.83 3.17 -22.22
C SER A 859 -3.03 2.92 -23.14
N ALA A 860 -3.16 1.71 -23.67
CA ALA A 860 -4.26 1.36 -24.56
C ALA A 860 -5.60 1.30 -23.81
N ALA A 861 -5.62 0.78 -22.58
CA ALA A 861 -6.79 0.74 -21.72
C ALA A 861 -7.24 2.15 -21.29
N TYR A 862 -6.33 3.07 -20.99
CA TYR A 862 -6.64 4.48 -20.73
C TYR A 862 -7.43 5.09 -21.89
N TRP A 863 -6.97 4.89 -23.14
CA TRP A 863 -7.66 5.45 -24.30
C TRP A 863 -8.98 4.78 -24.63
N GLN A 864 -9.08 3.46 -24.39
CA GLN A 864 -10.30 2.72 -24.68
C GLN A 864 -11.36 2.88 -23.58
N TYR A 865 -11.00 2.69 -22.32
CA TYR A 865 -11.94 2.57 -21.22
C TYR A 865 -12.14 3.87 -20.43
N TRP A 866 -11.10 4.67 -20.20
CA TRP A 866 -11.25 5.97 -19.52
C TRP A 866 -11.71 7.06 -20.47
N ASN A 867 -11.24 7.08 -21.72
CA ASN A 867 -11.37 8.23 -22.63
C ASN A 867 -12.19 7.95 -23.89
N ASN A 868 -12.60 6.70 -24.11
CA ASN A 868 -13.47 6.31 -25.23
C ASN A 868 -13.02 6.90 -26.59
N ILE A 869 -11.73 6.81 -26.91
CA ILE A 869 -11.13 7.54 -28.03
C ILE A 869 -11.81 7.27 -29.39
N ASP A 870 -12.25 6.04 -29.62
CA ASP A 870 -12.90 5.68 -30.87
C ASP A 870 -14.35 6.17 -30.95
N GLY A 871 -15.01 6.29 -29.80
CA GLY A 871 -16.30 6.98 -29.66
C GLY A 871 -16.15 8.47 -29.95
N TYR A 872 -15.12 9.12 -29.39
CA TYR A 872 -14.77 10.50 -29.68
C TYR A 872 -14.51 10.73 -31.18
N LYS A 873 -13.79 9.82 -31.84
CA LYS A 873 -13.55 9.84 -33.30
C LYS A 873 -14.74 9.39 -34.15
N ASN A 874 -15.86 9.02 -33.53
CA ASN A 874 -17.10 8.59 -34.18
C ASN A 874 -16.89 7.44 -35.19
N LEU A 875 -16.12 6.41 -34.81
CA LEU A 875 -15.83 5.25 -35.66
C LEU A 875 -17.03 4.30 -35.82
N GLY A 876 -18.08 4.47 -35.03
CA GLY A 876 -19.35 3.75 -35.13
C GLY A 876 -19.87 3.26 -33.78
N ALA A 877 -21.14 2.85 -33.74
CA ALA A 877 -21.82 2.50 -32.49
C ALA A 877 -21.20 1.34 -31.71
N ASP A 878 -20.52 0.41 -32.39
CA ASP A 878 -19.79 -0.69 -31.74
C ASP A 878 -18.44 -0.24 -31.16
N TYR A 879 -17.85 0.82 -31.71
CA TYR A 879 -16.58 1.38 -31.26
C TYR A 879 -16.76 2.35 -30.08
N ASP A 880 -17.96 2.87 -29.88
CA ASP A 880 -18.32 3.72 -28.75
C ASP A 880 -18.45 2.87 -27.47
N ASN A 881 -17.46 2.96 -26.59
CA ASN A 881 -17.38 2.21 -25.35
C ASN A 881 -18.32 2.79 -24.28
N PHE A 882 -18.58 4.09 -24.31
CA PHE A 882 -19.49 4.72 -23.36
C PHE A 882 -20.94 4.38 -23.65
N ILE A 883 -21.75 4.40 -22.59
CA ILE A 883 -23.18 4.14 -22.70
C ILE A 883 -23.87 5.31 -23.42
N PRO A 884 -24.83 5.05 -24.33
CA PRO A 884 -25.59 6.12 -24.97
C PRO A 884 -26.22 7.08 -23.96
N GLY A 885 -25.98 8.38 -24.16
CA GLY A 885 -26.51 9.45 -23.32
C GLY A 885 -25.52 9.99 -22.27
N TYR A 886 -24.37 9.34 -22.06
CA TYR A 886 -23.28 9.93 -21.29
C TYR A 886 -22.66 11.08 -22.07
N ASP A 887 -22.47 12.24 -21.43
CA ASP A 887 -22.15 13.50 -22.10
C ASP A 887 -20.73 14.04 -21.82
N LYS A 888 -19.92 13.29 -21.07
CA LYS A 888 -18.50 13.59 -20.86
C LYS A 888 -17.64 12.80 -21.84
N ILE A 889 -16.46 13.33 -22.12
CA ILE A 889 -15.47 12.68 -22.99
C ILE A 889 -14.63 11.64 -22.25
N THR A 890 -14.57 11.74 -20.92
CA THR A 890 -13.77 10.86 -20.04
C THR A 890 -14.57 10.42 -18.83
N THR A 891 -14.15 9.31 -18.22
CA THR A 891 -14.40 8.96 -16.82
C THR A 891 -13.10 9.13 -16.02
N SER A 892 -13.12 8.92 -14.71
CA SER A 892 -11.92 9.04 -13.86
C SER A 892 -11.69 7.82 -12.99
N ILE A 893 -12.74 7.17 -12.51
CA ILE A 893 -12.65 5.90 -11.78
C ILE A 893 -13.35 4.83 -12.61
N ILE A 894 -12.62 3.79 -12.99
CA ILE A 894 -13.22 2.59 -13.59
C ILE A 894 -13.52 1.58 -12.48
N TRP A 895 -14.73 1.02 -12.52
CA TRP A 895 -15.18 -0.04 -11.62
C TRP A 895 -15.45 -1.32 -12.42
N SER A 896 -15.39 -2.50 -11.79
CA SER A 896 -15.79 -3.75 -12.45
C SER A 896 -17.18 -3.65 -13.09
N ALA A 897 -18.14 -3.00 -12.42
CA ALA A 897 -19.52 -2.85 -12.88
C ALA A 897 -19.83 -1.52 -13.60
N GLY A 898 -18.83 -0.71 -13.95
CA GLY A 898 -19.04 0.57 -14.61
C GLY A 898 -17.89 1.55 -14.50
N ALA A 899 -18.23 2.82 -14.33
CA ALA A 899 -17.30 3.91 -14.15
C ALA A 899 -17.96 5.09 -13.44
N ASP A 900 -17.15 5.96 -12.85
CA ASP A 900 -17.57 7.21 -12.25
C ASP A 900 -16.75 8.38 -12.85
N PHE A 901 -17.41 9.53 -13.00
CA PHE A 901 -16.75 10.83 -13.18
C PHE A 901 -16.71 11.55 -11.82
N SER A 902 -15.72 11.18 -11.01
CA SER A 902 -15.50 11.61 -9.63
C SER A 902 -14.04 11.38 -9.21
N THR A 903 -13.62 11.90 -8.06
CA THR A 903 -12.46 11.33 -7.36
C THR A 903 -12.85 10.82 -5.98
N TRP A 904 -11.92 10.15 -5.29
CA TRP A 904 -12.08 9.76 -3.89
C TRP A 904 -12.12 10.94 -2.91
N PHE A 905 -11.60 12.11 -3.29
CA PHE A 905 -11.37 13.22 -2.36
C PHE A 905 -11.99 14.56 -2.79
N SER A 906 -12.30 14.76 -4.07
CA SER A 906 -12.77 16.05 -4.58
C SER A 906 -13.70 15.97 -5.81
N PRO A 907 -14.78 16.77 -5.86
CA PRO A 907 -15.63 16.85 -7.03
C PRO A 907 -15.14 17.85 -8.10
N ALA A 908 -14.03 18.58 -7.86
CA ALA A 908 -13.54 19.59 -8.79
C ALA A 908 -13.05 18.95 -10.09
N TYR A 909 -13.42 19.52 -11.24
CA TYR A 909 -13.04 18.97 -12.55
C TYR A 909 -11.51 18.97 -12.74
N ALA A 910 -10.85 19.95 -12.14
CA ALA A 910 -9.40 20.03 -12.08
C ALA A 910 -8.76 18.79 -11.41
N HIS A 911 -9.41 18.19 -10.41
CA HIS A 911 -8.95 16.96 -9.76
C HIS A 911 -9.39 15.71 -10.51
N ILE A 912 -10.67 15.64 -10.91
CA ILE A 912 -11.25 14.50 -11.64
C ILE A 912 -10.44 14.17 -12.90
N LEU A 913 -10.00 15.20 -13.63
CA LEU A 913 -9.19 15.02 -14.83
C LEU A 913 -7.69 15.09 -14.54
N GLY A 914 -7.27 15.91 -13.57
CA GLY A 914 -5.86 16.09 -13.22
C GLY A 914 -5.22 14.83 -12.64
N ILE A 915 -5.99 13.97 -11.96
CA ILE A 915 -5.48 12.72 -11.36
C ILE A 915 -4.88 11.78 -12.41
N GLN A 916 -5.35 11.83 -13.67
CA GLN A 916 -4.78 11.05 -14.78
C GLN A 916 -3.48 11.63 -15.35
N GLY A 917 -3.02 12.78 -14.85
CA GLY A 917 -1.82 13.48 -15.31
C GLY A 917 -0.68 13.52 -14.31
N LEU A 918 -0.91 13.04 -13.08
CA LEU A 918 0.11 12.99 -12.03
C LEU A 918 0.63 11.56 -11.84
N PRO A 919 1.91 11.38 -11.48
CA PRO A 919 2.95 12.41 -11.46
C PRO A 919 3.31 12.88 -12.88
N SER A 920 3.61 14.18 -13.04
CA SER A 920 4.12 14.70 -14.30
C SER A 920 5.55 14.21 -14.52
N ASN A 921 5.73 13.24 -15.42
CA ASN A 921 7.05 12.80 -15.86
C ASN A 921 6.97 12.13 -17.26
N PRO A 922 8.10 11.81 -17.89
CA PRO A 922 8.10 11.20 -19.23
C PRO A 922 7.57 9.76 -19.31
N LEU A 923 7.19 9.15 -18.18
CA LEU A 923 6.59 7.81 -18.16
C LEU A 923 5.09 7.86 -18.46
N ILE A 924 4.47 9.04 -18.44
CA ILE A 924 3.03 9.22 -18.67
C ILE A 924 2.70 9.85 -20.03
N PHE A 925 3.60 9.78 -21.02
CA PHE A 925 3.34 10.34 -22.37
C PHE A 925 2.06 9.83 -23.03
N HIS A 926 1.55 8.67 -22.61
CA HIS A 926 0.30 8.11 -23.11
C HIS A 926 -0.89 9.08 -22.97
N VAL A 927 -0.92 9.91 -21.93
CA VAL A 927 -1.99 10.87 -21.64
C VAL A 927 -2.21 11.83 -22.81
N SER A 928 -1.17 12.17 -23.57
CA SER A 928 -1.27 13.15 -24.65
C SER A 928 -1.24 12.60 -26.08
N GLN A 929 -1.33 11.29 -26.30
CA GLN A 929 -1.19 10.70 -27.65
C GLN A 929 -2.14 11.30 -28.71
N TYR A 930 -3.36 11.69 -28.32
CA TYR A 930 -4.34 12.30 -29.24
C TYR A 930 -4.52 13.78 -28.92
N LYS A 931 -3.86 14.63 -29.72
CA LYS A 931 -3.80 16.08 -29.51
C LYS A 931 -5.18 16.73 -29.43
N ASP A 932 -6.03 16.44 -30.40
CA ASP A 932 -7.40 16.96 -30.54
C ASP A 932 -8.28 16.59 -29.33
N TYR A 933 -8.21 15.34 -28.88
CA TYR A 933 -8.88 14.93 -27.65
C TYR A 933 -8.36 15.70 -26.43
N MET A 934 -7.04 15.85 -26.31
CA MET A 934 -6.44 16.53 -25.15
C MET A 934 -6.73 18.03 -25.09
N GLU A 935 -6.91 18.70 -26.23
CA GLU A 935 -7.40 20.09 -26.26
C GLU A 935 -8.79 20.20 -25.61
N ASP A 936 -9.70 19.26 -25.90
CA ASP A 936 -11.02 19.19 -25.27
C ASP A 936 -10.95 18.74 -23.80
N TYR A 937 -10.03 17.84 -23.46
CA TYR A 937 -9.76 17.38 -22.09
C TYR A 937 -9.31 18.53 -21.18
N VAL A 938 -8.35 19.33 -21.64
CA VAL A 938 -7.88 20.54 -20.94
C VAL A 938 -9.02 21.56 -20.82
N THR A 939 -9.81 21.75 -21.87
CA THR A 939 -10.97 22.65 -21.82
C THR A 939 -11.99 22.20 -20.76
N LEU A 940 -12.27 20.91 -20.65
CA LEU A 940 -13.18 20.35 -19.65
C LEU A 940 -12.61 20.51 -18.24
N GLY A 941 -11.35 20.13 -18.01
CA GLY A 941 -10.73 20.19 -16.69
C GLY A 941 -10.60 21.61 -16.14
N LEU A 942 -10.40 22.59 -17.02
CA LEU A 942 -10.31 24.01 -16.67
C LEU A 942 -11.65 24.75 -16.74
N SER A 943 -12.76 24.06 -17.00
CA SER A 943 -14.08 24.69 -17.16
C SER A 943 -14.60 25.39 -15.90
N GLU A 944 -14.10 25.00 -14.72
CA GLU A 944 -14.42 25.62 -13.42
C GLU A 944 -13.44 26.74 -13.04
N SER A 945 -12.36 26.95 -13.80
CA SER A 945 -11.43 28.05 -13.58
C SER A 945 -12.08 29.40 -13.97
N SER A 946 -11.70 30.47 -13.26
CA SER A 946 -12.31 31.79 -13.46
C SER A 946 -12.02 32.46 -14.82
N ASN A 947 -11.01 31.97 -15.55
CA ASN A 947 -10.57 32.52 -16.83
C ASN A 947 -10.39 31.45 -17.93
N GLY A 948 -10.77 30.19 -17.68
CA GLY A 948 -10.55 29.07 -18.60
C GLY A 948 -9.09 28.62 -18.70
N LYS A 949 -8.24 28.95 -17.71
CA LYS A 949 -6.80 28.68 -17.70
C LYS A 949 -6.33 28.23 -16.31
N PRO A 950 -5.15 27.59 -16.19
CA PRO A 950 -4.66 27.14 -14.88
C PRO A 950 -4.45 28.28 -13.87
N SER A 951 -4.05 29.48 -14.32
CA SER A 951 -3.91 30.67 -13.46
C SER A 951 -5.22 31.10 -12.76
N GLY A 952 -6.37 30.72 -13.29
CA GLY A 952 -7.69 31.03 -12.74
C GLY A 952 -8.28 29.95 -11.83
N LEU A 953 -7.59 28.83 -11.62
CA LEU A 953 -7.98 27.78 -10.67
C LEU A 953 -7.86 28.25 -9.22
N SER A 954 -8.60 27.64 -8.30
CA SER A 954 -8.42 27.91 -6.87
C SER A 954 -7.04 27.42 -6.37
N GLU A 955 -6.66 27.81 -5.16
CA GLU A 955 -5.56 27.14 -4.45
C GLU A 955 -5.89 25.64 -4.30
N ASP A 956 -4.85 24.82 -4.24
CA ASP A 956 -4.91 23.35 -4.16
C ASP A 956 -5.55 22.63 -5.35
N GLN A 957 -5.82 23.31 -6.47
CA GLN A 957 -6.30 22.71 -7.73
C GLN A 957 -5.18 22.48 -8.78
N TRP A 958 -3.94 22.32 -8.31
CA TRP A 958 -2.78 21.86 -9.10
C TRP A 958 -2.51 22.65 -10.39
N ARG A 959 -2.25 23.96 -10.24
CA ARG A 959 -2.01 24.87 -11.38
C ARG A 959 -0.84 24.45 -12.25
N ASP A 960 0.24 24.01 -11.61
CA ASP A 960 1.43 23.41 -12.23
C ASP A 960 1.13 22.16 -13.03
N LEU A 961 0.41 21.22 -12.45
CA LEU A 961 0.00 20.01 -13.16
C LEU A 961 -0.81 20.35 -14.42
N TRP A 962 -1.73 21.31 -14.32
CA TRP A 962 -2.52 21.75 -15.47
C TRP A 962 -1.70 22.52 -16.51
N TRP A 963 -0.69 23.31 -16.10
CA TRP A 963 0.28 23.88 -17.05
C TRP A 963 1.07 22.76 -17.75
N ASN A 964 1.52 21.73 -17.03
CA ASN A 964 2.24 20.60 -17.59
C ASN A 964 1.39 19.83 -18.63
N LEU A 965 0.14 19.47 -18.28
CA LEU A 965 -0.80 18.81 -19.17
C LEU A 965 -1.12 19.65 -20.41
N TRP A 966 -1.38 20.95 -20.22
CA TRP A 966 -1.67 21.84 -21.33
C TRP A 966 -0.48 21.99 -22.28
N ALA A 967 0.75 22.03 -21.75
CA ALA A 967 1.94 22.15 -22.57
C ALA A 967 2.22 20.95 -23.48
N MET A 968 1.71 19.76 -23.14
CA MET A 968 1.83 18.59 -24.00
C MET A 968 1.11 18.78 -25.35
N VAL A 969 0.16 19.72 -25.45
CA VAL A 969 -0.60 20.02 -26.69
C VAL A 969 -0.46 21.46 -27.17
N ASP A 970 -0.31 22.43 -26.25
CA ASP A 970 -0.20 23.86 -26.51
C ASP A 970 0.70 24.55 -25.48
N SER A 971 2.00 24.31 -25.62
CA SER A 971 3.06 24.85 -24.76
C SER A 971 3.16 26.38 -24.77
N GLU A 972 2.87 27.03 -25.89
CA GLU A 972 3.01 28.49 -26.00
C GLU A 972 1.97 29.20 -25.12
N ASN A 973 0.71 28.74 -25.14
CA ASN A 973 -0.32 29.31 -24.28
C ASN A 973 -0.16 28.88 -22.81
N ALA A 974 0.33 27.67 -22.54
CA ALA A 974 0.65 27.23 -21.19
C ALA A 974 1.73 28.12 -20.53
N ILE A 975 2.84 28.38 -21.24
CA ILE A 975 3.91 29.28 -20.78
C ILE A 975 3.36 30.70 -20.57
N ALA A 976 2.61 31.23 -21.54
CA ALA A 976 2.08 32.58 -21.42
C ALA A 976 1.14 32.75 -20.21
N ASP A 977 0.41 31.71 -19.80
CA ASP A 977 -0.40 31.72 -18.60
C ASP A 977 0.42 31.53 -17.32
N TYR A 978 1.39 30.60 -17.33
CA TYR A 978 2.34 30.38 -16.25
C TYR A 978 3.07 31.68 -15.86
N GLU A 979 3.58 32.42 -16.85
CA GLU A 979 4.30 33.68 -16.64
C GLU A 979 3.46 34.78 -15.96
N THR A 980 2.13 34.67 -15.96
CA THR A 980 1.27 35.62 -15.22
C THR A 980 1.30 35.40 -13.72
N MET A 981 1.69 34.20 -13.29
CA MET A 981 1.70 33.75 -11.90
C MET A 981 3.12 33.54 -11.36
N ALA A 982 4.04 33.11 -12.21
CA ALA A 982 5.38 32.69 -11.80
C ALA A 982 6.16 33.83 -11.09
N PRO A 983 6.94 33.51 -10.04
CA PRO A 983 7.05 32.21 -9.37
C PRO A 983 6.04 32.00 -8.23
N ASN A 984 4.98 32.81 -8.14
CA ASN A 984 4.08 32.93 -7.00
C ASN A 984 2.86 32.00 -7.11
N TYR A 985 3.07 30.69 -7.00
CA TYR A 985 2.00 29.67 -6.91
C TYR A 985 2.42 28.52 -5.99
N ASN A 986 1.44 27.79 -5.46
CA ASN A 986 1.64 26.56 -4.70
C ASN A 986 1.77 25.39 -5.65
N THR A 987 2.74 24.51 -5.40
CA THR A 987 2.94 23.31 -6.20
C THR A 987 2.02 22.18 -5.73
N GLU A 988 1.64 21.29 -6.63
CA GLU A 988 1.17 19.95 -6.24
C GLU A 988 2.29 19.23 -5.46
N ALA A 989 1.93 18.35 -4.51
CA ALA A 989 2.88 17.82 -3.52
C ALA A 989 4.05 17.02 -4.14
N GLY A 990 3.79 16.32 -5.25
CA GLY A 990 4.77 15.59 -6.04
C GLY A 990 5.42 16.43 -7.14
N GLU A 991 5.14 17.74 -7.22
CA GLU A 991 5.71 18.64 -8.23
C GLU A 991 6.68 19.68 -7.66
N SER A 992 7.49 20.26 -8.56
CA SER A 992 8.40 21.36 -8.23
C SER A 992 8.40 22.47 -9.28
N LYS A 993 8.70 23.71 -8.86
CA LYS A 993 8.82 24.84 -9.79
C LYS A 993 9.90 24.62 -10.85
N ALA A 994 11.00 23.95 -10.48
CA ALA A 994 12.08 23.59 -11.40
C ALA A 994 11.58 22.62 -12.48
N HIS A 995 10.88 21.56 -12.09
CA HIS A 995 10.33 20.60 -13.04
C HIS A 995 9.25 21.21 -13.93
N THR A 996 8.27 21.93 -13.37
CA THR A 996 7.24 22.63 -14.17
C THR A 996 7.87 23.57 -15.20
N TYR A 997 8.82 24.43 -14.79
CA TYR A 997 9.51 25.34 -15.71
C TYR A 997 10.25 24.58 -16.83
N HIS A 998 11.03 23.57 -16.46
CA HIS A 998 11.76 22.74 -17.42
C HIS A 998 10.83 21.99 -18.40
N TRP A 999 9.74 21.41 -17.90
CA TRP A 999 8.75 20.68 -18.68
C TRP A 999 8.09 21.57 -19.74
N LEU A 1000 7.58 22.73 -19.32
CA LEU A 1000 6.92 23.70 -20.21
C LEU A 1000 7.81 24.11 -21.39
N HIS A 1001 9.05 24.48 -21.08
CA HIS A 1001 9.99 24.94 -22.09
C HIS A 1001 10.50 23.80 -22.99
N THR A 1002 10.65 22.58 -22.46
CA THR A 1002 11.05 21.43 -23.27
C THR A 1002 9.95 21.00 -24.24
N PHE A 1003 8.69 20.94 -23.80
CA PHE A 1003 7.55 20.71 -24.70
C PHE A 1003 7.42 21.82 -25.73
N ASN A 1004 7.71 23.07 -25.34
CA ASN A 1004 7.78 24.15 -26.31
C ASN A 1004 8.87 23.94 -27.34
N ALA A 1005 10.02 23.33 -27.02
CA ALA A 1005 11.03 23.04 -28.02
C ALA A 1005 10.64 21.87 -28.94
N LEU A 1006 10.15 20.78 -28.37
CA LEU A 1006 9.94 19.50 -29.05
C LEU A 1006 8.58 19.39 -29.77
N GLY A 1007 7.53 19.96 -29.17
CA GLY A 1007 6.15 19.86 -29.62
C GLY A 1007 5.42 18.61 -29.11
N HIS A 1008 4.42 18.15 -29.87
CA HIS A 1008 3.48 17.10 -29.46
C HIS A 1008 4.02 15.70 -29.77
N ILE A 1009 3.86 14.75 -28.84
CA ILE A 1009 4.32 13.36 -29.00
C ILE A 1009 3.73 12.70 -30.26
N GLN A 1010 4.53 11.92 -31.00
CA GLN A 1010 4.14 11.25 -32.24
C GLN A 1010 4.25 9.72 -32.16
N THR A 1011 5.01 9.18 -31.20
CA THR A 1011 5.08 7.74 -30.96
C THR A 1011 3.88 7.25 -30.14
N GLY A 1012 3.60 5.96 -30.23
CA GLY A 1012 2.61 5.29 -29.37
C GLY A 1012 1.26 4.96 -30.00
N THR A 1013 0.90 5.50 -31.17
CA THR A 1013 -0.29 5.04 -31.91
C THR A 1013 0.01 3.81 -32.78
N GLY A 1014 1.28 3.47 -32.97
CA GLY A 1014 1.76 2.46 -33.91
C GLY A 1014 2.16 3.02 -35.28
N ASP A 1015 1.79 4.27 -35.60
CA ASP A 1015 2.12 4.90 -36.89
C ASP A 1015 3.62 5.22 -37.02
N LEU A 1016 4.24 5.60 -35.90
CA LEU A 1016 5.67 5.83 -35.77
C LEU A 1016 6.18 5.07 -34.54
N THR A 1017 7.00 4.06 -34.79
CA THR A 1017 7.66 3.24 -33.76
C THR A 1017 9.18 3.39 -33.82
N ALA A 1018 9.86 2.95 -32.74
CA ALA A 1018 11.30 2.91 -32.63
C ALA A 1018 11.77 1.54 -32.12
N ASN A 1019 13.00 1.15 -32.47
CA ASN A 1019 13.62 -0.11 -32.06
C ASN A 1019 14.23 -0.08 -30.63
N HIS A 1020 13.99 0.99 -29.87
CA HIS A 1020 14.49 1.13 -28.50
C HIS A 1020 13.40 1.76 -27.62
N PRO A 1021 13.13 1.22 -26.41
CA PRO A 1021 12.02 1.69 -25.57
C PRO A 1021 12.21 3.12 -25.06
N ALA A 1022 13.47 3.56 -24.93
CA ALA A 1022 13.82 4.92 -24.55
C ALA A 1022 14.06 5.84 -25.76
N ALA A 1023 13.27 5.66 -26.83
CA ALA A 1023 13.30 6.48 -28.02
C ALA A 1023 11.87 6.88 -28.41
N VAL A 1024 11.64 8.18 -28.48
CA VAL A 1024 10.34 8.81 -28.77
C VAL A 1024 10.52 9.89 -29.83
N ALA A 1025 9.42 10.30 -30.46
CA ALA A 1025 9.43 11.39 -31.42
C ALA A 1025 8.35 12.40 -31.07
N PHE A 1026 8.66 13.68 -31.27
CA PHE A 1026 7.75 14.79 -31.09
C PHE A 1026 7.64 15.59 -32.38
N LYS A 1027 6.57 16.35 -32.54
CA LYS A 1027 6.37 17.20 -33.70
C LYS A 1027 6.04 18.61 -33.28
N LYS A 1028 6.87 19.56 -33.74
CA LYS A 1028 6.60 20.99 -33.67
C LYS A 1028 6.48 21.53 -35.08
N ASN A 1029 5.36 22.18 -35.39
CA ASN A 1029 5.04 22.64 -36.74
C ASN A 1029 5.09 21.47 -37.75
N ASN A 1030 6.00 21.53 -38.73
CA ASN A 1030 6.20 20.50 -39.75
C ASN A 1030 7.50 19.69 -39.56
N GLU A 1031 8.16 19.83 -38.42
CA GLU A 1031 9.44 19.18 -38.11
C GLU A 1031 9.24 18.12 -37.02
N ILE A 1032 9.85 16.95 -37.19
CA ILE A 1032 9.81 15.85 -36.21
C ILE A 1032 11.13 15.88 -35.46
N ASN A 1033 11.07 16.00 -34.14
CA ASN A 1033 12.21 15.93 -33.23
C ASN A 1033 12.26 14.52 -32.64
N TYR A 1034 13.28 13.74 -33.00
CA TYR A 1034 13.53 12.40 -32.49
C TYR A 1034 14.42 12.50 -31.25
N VAL A 1035 13.98 11.93 -30.14
CA VAL A 1035 14.67 11.97 -28.86
C VAL A 1035 14.95 10.54 -28.41
N ALA A 1036 16.19 10.26 -28.01
CA ALA A 1036 16.52 9.00 -27.38
C ALA A 1036 17.52 9.19 -26.24
N TYR A 1037 17.42 8.31 -25.23
CA TYR A 1037 18.39 8.20 -24.16
C TYR A 1037 19.07 6.83 -24.20
N ASN A 1038 20.39 6.81 -24.05
CA ASN A 1038 21.17 5.58 -23.99
C ASN A 1038 21.61 5.29 -22.56
N PHE A 1039 21.06 4.23 -21.97
CA PHE A 1039 21.42 3.75 -20.63
C PHE A 1039 22.69 2.91 -20.60
N ASN A 1040 23.36 2.65 -21.72
CA ASN A 1040 24.62 1.93 -21.78
C ASN A 1040 25.81 2.90 -21.84
N ASN A 1041 27.02 2.39 -21.55
CA ASN A 1041 28.26 3.16 -21.73
C ASN A 1041 28.69 3.24 -23.21
N GLU A 1042 28.34 2.23 -23.99
CA GLU A 1042 28.68 2.16 -25.42
C GLU A 1042 27.63 2.87 -26.29
N PRO A 1043 28.00 3.47 -27.43
CA PRO A 1043 27.05 4.13 -28.33
C PRO A 1043 25.96 3.17 -28.83
N LEU A 1044 24.72 3.68 -28.87
CA LEU A 1044 23.52 2.95 -29.29
C LEU A 1044 23.02 3.50 -30.63
N VAL A 1045 22.70 2.63 -31.59
CA VAL A 1045 22.04 3.05 -32.84
C VAL A 1045 20.53 2.88 -32.70
N VAL A 1046 19.80 3.98 -32.81
CA VAL A 1046 18.34 4.00 -32.76
C VAL A 1046 17.80 4.18 -34.18
N THR A 1047 16.77 3.41 -34.52
CA THR A 1047 16.07 3.45 -35.81
C THR A 1047 14.58 3.60 -35.58
N PHE A 1048 13.98 4.56 -36.26
CA PHE A 1048 12.55 4.76 -36.33
C PHE A 1048 11.97 4.13 -37.60
N SER A 1049 10.70 3.74 -37.53
CA SER A 1049 9.96 3.09 -38.62
C SER A 1049 9.83 3.92 -39.91
N ASP A 1050 10.00 5.24 -39.83
CA ASP A 1050 10.06 6.14 -40.99
C ASP A 1050 11.44 6.18 -41.69
N GLY A 1051 12.42 5.46 -41.14
CA GLY A 1051 13.78 5.35 -41.66
C GLY A 1051 14.79 6.32 -41.05
N LYS A 1052 14.40 7.20 -40.11
CA LYS A 1052 15.37 8.01 -39.35
C LYS A 1052 16.26 7.09 -38.51
N THR A 1053 17.57 7.29 -38.61
CA THR A 1053 18.58 6.56 -37.84
C THR A 1053 19.64 7.50 -37.32
N PHE A 1054 20.03 7.37 -36.05
CA PHE A 1054 21.11 8.13 -35.43
C PHE A 1054 21.78 7.36 -34.30
N THR A 1055 22.96 7.80 -33.91
CA THR A 1055 23.75 7.20 -32.83
C THR A 1055 23.64 8.05 -31.57
N VAL A 1056 23.27 7.43 -30.46
CA VAL A 1056 23.15 8.05 -29.14
C VAL A 1056 24.40 7.69 -28.31
N PRO A 1057 25.21 8.66 -27.88
CA PRO A 1057 26.37 8.39 -27.01
C PRO A 1057 25.94 7.77 -25.67
N GLY A 1058 26.85 7.04 -25.04
CA GLY A 1058 26.55 6.38 -23.76
C GLY A 1058 26.16 7.36 -22.65
N ASN A 1059 25.21 6.95 -21.80
CA ASN A 1059 24.69 7.71 -20.66
C ASN A 1059 24.26 9.15 -21.01
N SER A 1060 23.63 9.35 -22.17
CA SER A 1060 23.27 10.68 -22.66
C SER A 1060 22.00 10.70 -23.49
N PHE A 1061 21.43 11.90 -23.63
CA PHE A 1061 20.38 12.18 -24.62
C PHE A 1061 20.98 12.48 -25.99
N THR A 1062 20.20 12.22 -27.03
CA THR A 1062 20.38 12.80 -28.36
C THR A 1062 19.03 13.27 -28.88
N VAL A 1063 19.00 14.51 -29.39
CA VAL A 1063 17.85 15.12 -30.07
C VAL A 1063 18.26 15.39 -31.51
N GLU A 1064 17.49 14.87 -32.45
CA GLU A 1064 17.76 14.91 -33.90
C GLU A 1064 16.50 15.31 -34.65
N ASN A 1065 16.64 16.08 -35.74
CA ASN A 1065 15.52 16.58 -36.54
C ASN A 1065 15.46 15.98 -37.95
#